data_AF-A0A1J4K0R9-F1
#
_entry.id   AF-A0A1J4K0R9-F1
#
_cell.length_a   1.000
_cell.length_b   1.000
_cell.length_c   1.000
_cell.angle_alpha   90.00
_cell.angle_beta   90.00
_cell.angle_gamma   90.00
#
_symmetry.space_group_name_H-M   'P 1'
#
loop_
_entity.id
_entity.type
_entity.pdbx_description
1 polymer ?
#
loop_
_entity_poly.entity_id
_entity_poly.type
_entity_poly.pdbx_seq_one_letter_code
_entity_poly.pdbx_strand_id
1 'polypeptide(L)'
;MGLKCNHNLFRKYFLKFHQINIIRRSIRRTRRNYFLRVSLFICFMALLLFLVPLLVLQIFDFFHRLPIMIYKAPNNAFYEIVIPPKVESEEHKAFKYRNIISNSKGKCLNRKMARSEYIRILGKNLRQEDLAEPRYLVIGASTALGAAISRKFAYKGKPFIAINGINEIDFTSPDSLIPFENVTIKQAFIVYQPPLTHHSTTDGSQDLNDIATNYIRGITSFLNDREIPFVFAPVSPISEETMTTALRNGGCVVEVPYLVDKDAFYDLENPTMRAVRECRISGRTDIEIIPTKSYHSIRADDASKFVRHQIKYPDDIKRGRFAIYGASNITIEEAVKTAVKAANLDHCDLHFHQTPHKIDEFPETQHKALIGEEDDNVTQMLMTEFSGFNRTEKETKYFSFVIVGRHDNFSKGFERRAQNFLDRISGALEKVPLADIEIIFVDYATDLKKGNSLLNQVFNISENLKGKVQYIIVPQSAHYKILKKMNDQNNSSVKISFLEYLAKNIGIRRAKGKFVLTTNPDDLLSDELFELIAARQFNTALLYRATRWDERDSTYNNKTFDEIVQGLNEPWTMRKYDINQRCSFGKQRFSIIESFDSFEEHSAPCGAGDFILLSKKMWDAIDGFNEIPANPNVDVLFISKMMRLIPGFAQMFTHPLILHQKHPKKNIFRPSVENHTKYMMEYCCHGNCLSCGNYDHTKNWGMSDESFEISE
;
A
#
# COMPACT_ATOMS: atom_id res chain seq x y z
N MET A 1 57.55 -118.02 -2.36
CA MET A 1 57.73 -116.74 -3.08
C MET A 1 57.04 -115.65 -2.27
N GLY A 2 57.82 -114.80 -1.59
CA GLY A 2 57.29 -113.68 -0.82
C GLY A 2 57.27 -112.40 -1.66
N LEU A 3 56.28 -111.54 -1.42
CA LEU A 3 56.25 -110.15 -1.89
C LEU A 3 55.55 -109.30 -0.83
N LYS A 4 56.29 -108.31 -0.31
CA LYS A 4 55.90 -107.36 0.73
C LYS A 4 54.90 -106.32 0.18
N CYS A 5 53.90 -106.00 1.01
CA CYS A 5 52.92 -104.95 0.79
C CYS A 5 53.48 -103.59 1.27
N ASN A 6 53.42 -102.53 0.44
CA ASN A 6 53.96 -101.20 0.76
C ASN A 6 52.82 -100.19 1.02
N HIS A 7 52.71 -99.73 2.26
CA HIS A 7 51.54 -99.05 2.85
C HIS A 7 51.53 -97.52 2.66
N ASN A 8 52.36 -96.96 1.79
CA ASN A 8 52.64 -95.52 1.76
C ASN A 8 51.90 -94.68 0.71
N LEU A 9 51.08 -95.27 -0.16
CA LEU A 9 50.35 -94.50 -1.19
C LEU A 9 48.96 -94.00 -0.75
N PHE A 10 48.29 -94.69 0.18
CA PHE A 10 46.90 -94.37 0.55
C PHE A 10 46.73 -93.17 1.49
N ARG A 11 47.76 -92.82 2.28
CA ARG A 11 47.66 -91.74 3.29
C ARG A 11 47.79 -90.33 2.70
N LYS A 12 48.41 -90.18 1.53
CA LYS A 12 48.68 -88.87 0.90
C LYS A 12 47.51 -88.31 0.10
N TYR A 13 46.60 -89.17 -0.40
CA TYR A 13 45.42 -88.73 -1.15
C TYR A 13 44.24 -88.31 -0.26
N PHE A 14 44.08 -88.92 0.91
CA PHE A 14 42.93 -88.63 1.80
C PHE A 14 43.03 -87.25 2.48
N LEU A 15 44.24 -86.81 2.85
CA LEU A 15 44.47 -85.50 3.48
C LEU A 15 44.28 -84.33 2.51
N LYS A 16 44.59 -84.50 1.22
CA LYS A 16 44.44 -83.45 0.21
C LYS A 16 42.97 -83.22 -0.19
N PHE A 17 42.14 -84.27 -0.14
CA PHE A 17 40.71 -84.15 -0.46
C PHE A 17 39.91 -83.48 0.67
N HIS A 18 40.31 -83.67 1.93
CA HIS A 18 39.57 -83.10 3.06
C HIS A 18 39.79 -81.58 3.21
N GLN A 19 41.01 -81.08 2.98
CA GLN A 19 41.30 -79.63 3.01
C GLN A 19 40.57 -78.85 1.90
N ILE A 20 40.45 -79.41 0.69
CA ILE A 20 39.79 -78.72 -0.44
C ILE A 20 38.27 -78.54 -0.19
N ASN A 21 37.63 -79.52 0.47
CA ASN A 21 36.20 -79.43 0.78
C ASN A 21 35.87 -78.42 1.90
N ILE A 22 36.76 -78.22 2.86
CA ILE A 22 36.57 -77.22 3.93
C ILE A 22 36.71 -75.80 3.36
N ILE A 23 37.70 -75.55 2.49
CA ILE A 23 37.90 -74.25 1.83
C ILE A 23 36.73 -73.91 0.90
N ARG A 24 36.23 -74.89 0.12
CA ARG A 24 35.05 -74.68 -0.76
C ARG A 24 33.78 -74.36 0.01
N ARG A 25 33.56 -74.97 1.19
CA ARG A 25 32.39 -74.68 2.04
C ARG A 25 32.49 -73.30 2.70
N SER A 26 33.69 -72.88 3.12
CA SER A 26 33.92 -71.54 3.67
C SER A 26 33.67 -70.44 2.63
N ILE A 27 34.26 -70.56 1.43
CA ILE A 27 34.10 -69.57 0.35
C ILE A 27 32.65 -69.45 -0.13
N ARG A 28 31.88 -70.55 -0.21
CA ARG A 28 30.45 -70.50 -0.55
C ARG A 28 29.61 -69.78 0.52
N ARG A 29 29.94 -69.95 1.80
CA ARG A 29 29.22 -69.29 2.90
C ARG A 29 29.51 -67.78 2.93
N THR A 30 30.76 -67.38 2.71
CA THR A 30 31.15 -65.96 2.63
C THR A 30 30.56 -65.26 1.41
N ARG A 31 30.56 -65.91 0.23
CA ARG A 31 29.91 -65.36 -0.98
C ARG A 31 28.40 -65.21 -0.83
N ARG A 32 27.72 -66.18 -0.20
CA ARG A 32 26.27 -66.12 0.03
C ARG A 32 25.91 -64.99 1.01
N ASN A 33 26.68 -64.82 2.08
CA ASN A 33 26.48 -63.72 3.03
C ASN A 33 26.81 -62.34 2.43
N TYR A 34 27.82 -62.26 1.55
CA TYR A 34 28.14 -61.03 0.83
C TYR A 34 27.03 -60.65 -0.15
N PHE A 35 26.55 -61.60 -0.97
CA PHE A 35 25.42 -61.35 -1.87
C PHE A 35 24.16 -60.93 -1.12
N LEU A 36 23.83 -61.58 -0.01
CA LEU A 36 22.66 -61.20 0.79
C LEU A 36 22.78 -59.78 1.34
N ARG A 37 23.96 -59.38 1.82
CA ARG A 37 24.22 -58.02 2.32
C ARG A 37 24.16 -56.96 1.21
N VAL A 38 24.72 -57.27 0.03
CA VAL A 38 24.65 -56.37 -1.13
C VAL A 38 23.21 -56.23 -1.62
N SER A 39 22.45 -57.32 -1.71
CA SER A 39 21.03 -57.27 -2.10
C SER A 39 20.18 -56.51 -1.09
N LEU A 40 20.39 -56.70 0.21
CA LEU A 40 19.70 -55.92 1.26
C LEU A 40 20.05 -54.43 1.20
N PHE A 41 21.31 -54.08 0.93
CA PHE A 41 21.74 -52.70 0.78
C PHE A 41 21.14 -52.03 -0.46
N ILE A 42 21.10 -52.73 -1.60
CA ILE A 42 20.46 -52.23 -2.82
C ILE A 42 18.96 -52.05 -2.62
N CYS A 43 18.27 -53.01 -1.99
CA CYS A 43 16.85 -52.86 -1.65
C CYS A 43 16.60 -51.69 -0.70
N PHE A 44 17.46 -51.49 0.31
CA PHE A 44 17.33 -50.35 1.24
C PHE A 44 17.54 -49.00 0.53
N MET A 45 18.54 -48.89 -0.34
CA MET A 45 18.80 -47.67 -1.12
C MET A 45 17.68 -47.39 -2.13
N ALA A 46 17.14 -48.42 -2.79
CA ALA A 46 15.98 -48.27 -3.67
C ALA A 46 14.73 -47.85 -2.89
N LEU A 47 14.51 -48.41 -1.69
CA LEU A 47 13.41 -48.03 -0.82
C LEU A 47 13.54 -46.56 -0.36
N LEU A 48 14.76 -46.10 -0.04
CA LEU A 48 15.05 -44.71 0.30
C LEU A 48 14.81 -43.77 -0.88
N LEU A 49 15.27 -44.14 -2.09
CA LEU A 49 15.09 -43.34 -3.30
C LEU A 49 13.62 -43.22 -3.73
N PHE A 50 12.76 -44.18 -3.39
CA PHE A 50 11.33 -44.11 -3.68
C PHE A 50 10.51 -43.52 -2.53
N LEU A 51 10.76 -43.89 -1.28
CA LEU A 51 9.98 -43.43 -0.14
C LEU A 51 10.33 -42.00 0.26
N VAL A 52 11.59 -41.56 0.20
CA VAL A 52 11.93 -40.20 0.63
C VAL A 52 11.27 -39.14 -0.24
N PRO A 53 11.25 -39.21 -1.59
CA PRO A 53 10.52 -38.24 -2.40
C PRO A 53 9.01 -38.30 -2.17
N LEU A 54 8.43 -39.49 -1.96
CA LEU A 54 7.00 -39.65 -1.64
C LEU A 54 6.63 -39.09 -0.27
N LEU A 55 7.49 -39.30 0.74
CA LEU A 55 7.31 -38.77 2.08
C LEU A 55 7.54 -37.25 2.09
N VAL A 56 8.52 -36.75 1.35
CA VAL A 56 8.77 -35.31 1.18
C VAL A 56 7.61 -34.67 0.42
N LEU A 57 7.09 -35.29 -0.64
CA LEU A 57 5.90 -34.82 -1.35
C LEU A 57 4.67 -34.85 -0.44
N GLN A 58 4.43 -35.93 0.30
CA GLN A 58 3.30 -35.99 1.23
C GLN A 58 3.45 -35.00 2.39
N ILE A 59 4.65 -34.79 2.91
CA ILE A 59 4.94 -33.80 3.96
C ILE A 59 4.76 -32.38 3.39
N PHE A 60 5.24 -32.13 2.18
CA PHE A 60 5.10 -30.86 1.48
C PHE A 60 3.62 -30.55 1.17
N ASP A 61 2.88 -31.52 0.65
CA ASP A 61 1.44 -31.42 0.34
C ASP A 61 0.60 -31.33 1.63
N PHE A 62 0.99 -32.03 2.70
CA PHE A 62 0.36 -31.94 4.02
C PHE A 62 0.63 -30.59 4.70
N PHE A 63 1.84 -30.02 4.60
CA PHE A 63 2.11 -28.69 5.16
C PHE A 63 1.56 -27.53 4.32
N HIS A 64 1.36 -27.70 3.01
CA HIS A 64 0.80 -26.66 2.15
C HIS A 64 -0.71 -26.70 1.98
N ARG A 65 -1.34 -27.89 1.95
CA ARG A 65 -2.80 -27.99 1.70
C ARG A 65 -3.67 -27.98 2.96
N LEU A 66 -3.16 -28.39 4.13
CA LEU A 66 -4.01 -28.58 5.31
C LEU A 66 -4.40 -27.32 6.12
N PRO A 67 -3.69 -26.16 6.10
CA PRO A 67 -4.16 -25.01 6.88
C PRO A 67 -5.26 -24.20 6.18
N ILE A 68 -5.32 -24.24 4.84
CA ILE A 68 -6.18 -23.33 4.07
C ILE A 68 -7.67 -23.66 4.29
N MET A 69 -8.01 -24.93 4.50
CA MET A 69 -9.41 -25.36 4.54
C MET A 69 -10.18 -25.03 5.83
N ILE A 70 -9.52 -24.62 6.93
CA ILE A 70 -10.21 -24.18 8.17
C ILE A 70 -9.45 -23.01 8.82
N TYR A 71 -8.89 -22.08 8.03
CA TYR A 71 -8.33 -20.85 8.57
C TYR A 71 -9.39 -19.74 8.62
N LYS A 72 -10.01 -19.54 9.79
CA LYS A 72 -10.78 -18.32 10.05
C LYS A 72 -9.83 -17.21 10.49
N ALA A 73 -9.49 -16.31 9.56
CA ALA A 73 -8.66 -15.16 9.86
C ALA A 73 -9.29 -14.31 10.98
N PRO A 74 -8.47 -13.70 11.86
CA PRO A 74 -8.99 -12.70 12.78
C PRO A 74 -9.61 -11.53 12.00
N ASN A 75 -10.52 -10.79 12.63
CA ASN A 75 -11.13 -9.59 12.02
C ASN A 75 -10.05 -8.60 11.52
N ASN A 76 -8.91 -8.57 12.20
CA ASN A 76 -7.71 -7.84 11.82
C ASN A 76 -6.51 -8.78 11.66
N ALA A 77 -6.13 -9.06 10.41
CA ALA A 77 -5.05 -9.99 10.05
C ALA A 77 -3.65 -9.49 10.43
N PHE A 78 -3.46 -8.20 10.77
CA PHE A 78 -2.17 -7.70 11.24
C PHE A 78 -1.77 -8.31 12.60
N TYR A 79 -2.72 -8.72 13.43
CA TYR A 79 -2.41 -9.43 14.69
C TYR A 79 -1.70 -10.77 14.49
N GLU A 80 -1.73 -11.35 13.28
CA GLU A 80 -0.94 -12.55 12.94
C GLU A 80 0.58 -12.28 12.97
N ILE A 81 0.98 -11.03 12.72
CA ILE A 81 2.37 -10.65 12.45
C ILE A 81 2.90 -9.54 13.37
N VAL A 82 2.04 -8.87 14.14
CA VAL A 82 2.47 -7.91 15.16
C VAL A 82 2.89 -8.66 16.42
N ILE A 83 4.11 -8.39 16.90
CA ILE A 83 4.63 -8.91 18.16
C ILE A 83 3.68 -8.53 19.30
N PRO A 84 3.15 -9.52 20.04
CA PRO A 84 2.27 -9.27 21.14
C PRO A 84 2.96 -8.48 22.26
N PRO A 85 2.22 -7.58 22.94
CA PRO A 85 2.71 -6.91 24.13
C PRO A 85 2.90 -7.92 25.28
N LYS A 86 3.57 -7.49 26.35
CA LYS A 86 3.76 -8.34 27.55
C LYS A 86 2.44 -8.85 28.14
N VAL A 87 1.37 -8.03 28.07
CA VAL A 87 0.03 -8.38 28.52
C VAL A 87 -0.85 -8.60 27.31
N GLU A 88 -1.04 -9.87 26.95
CA GLU A 88 -1.74 -10.25 25.72
C GLU A 88 -3.27 -10.10 25.86
N SER A 89 -3.91 -9.54 24.85
CA SER A 89 -5.37 -9.63 24.65
C SER A 89 -5.73 -10.89 23.86
N GLU A 90 -7.02 -11.23 23.78
CA GLU A 90 -7.51 -12.36 22.97
C GLU A 90 -7.11 -12.27 21.50
N GLU A 91 -7.07 -11.07 20.93
CA GLU A 91 -6.70 -10.85 19.52
C GLU A 91 -5.24 -11.25 19.25
N HIS A 92 -4.36 -11.10 20.25
CA HIS A 92 -2.94 -11.44 20.14
C HIS A 92 -2.67 -12.94 20.08
N LYS A 93 -3.65 -13.79 20.42
CA LYS A 93 -3.55 -15.24 20.22
C LYS A 93 -3.43 -15.60 18.73
N ALA A 94 -3.78 -14.69 17.83
CA ALA A 94 -3.63 -14.88 16.40
C ALA A 94 -2.15 -14.89 15.93
N PHE A 95 -1.22 -14.36 16.73
CA PHE A 95 0.19 -14.20 16.35
C PHE A 95 0.88 -15.52 15.98
N LYS A 96 1.61 -15.54 14.86
CA LYS A 96 2.10 -16.78 14.22
C LYS A 96 3.61 -17.02 14.32
N TYR A 97 4.38 -16.05 14.79
CA TYR A 97 5.85 -16.08 14.72
C TYR A 97 6.52 -16.22 16.09
N ARG A 98 5.91 -16.96 17.02
CA ARG A 98 6.46 -17.22 18.36
C ARG A 98 7.85 -17.87 18.31
N ASN A 99 8.07 -18.73 17.32
CA ASN A 99 9.33 -19.42 17.06
C ASN A 99 10.47 -18.44 16.70
N ILE A 100 10.21 -17.39 15.92
CA ILE A 100 11.22 -16.37 15.59
C ILE A 100 11.66 -15.65 16.87
N ILE A 101 10.71 -15.27 17.72
CA ILE A 101 10.99 -14.63 19.02
C ILE A 101 11.77 -15.58 19.94
N SER A 102 11.38 -16.86 20.04
CA SER A 102 12.06 -17.81 20.92
C SER A 102 13.50 -18.08 20.49
N ASN A 103 13.75 -18.09 19.18
CA ASN A 103 15.07 -18.35 18.60
C ASN A 103 16.01 -17.14 18.65
N SER A 104 15.48 -15.93 18.86
CA SER A 104 16.26 -14.70 18.98
C SER A 104 16.66 -14.35 20.42
N LYS A 105 16.56 -15.28 21.39
CA LYS A 105 16.96 -15.01 22.78
C LYS A 105 18.43 -14.57 22.84
N GLY A 106 18.66 -13.32 23.28
CA GLY A 106 19.99 -12.71 23.39
C GLY A 106 20.54 -12.12 22.08
N LYS A 107 19.76 -12.05 21.00
CA LYS A 107 20.13 -11.47 19.69
C LYS A 107 18.96 -10.67 19.10
N CYS A 108 19.22 -9.89 18.04
CA CYS A 108 18.15 -9.25 17.29
C CYS A 108 17.34 -10.27 16.47
N LEU A 109 16.06 -9.95 16.23
CA LEU A 109 15.15 -10.72 15.41
C LEU A 109 15.70 -10.84 13.98
N ASN A 110 15.71 -12.06 13.45
CA ASN A 110 15.98 -12.28 12.04
C ASN A 110 14.70 -12.07 11.22
N ARG A 111 14.41 -10.82 10.90
CA ARG A 111 13.17 -10.38 10.22
C ARG A 111 13.03 -10.93 8.80
N LYS A 112 14.16 -11.22 8.14
CA LYS A 112 14.20 -11.82 6.80
C LYS A 112 13.44 -13.15 6.72
N MET A 113 13.35 -13.91 7.82
CA MET A 113 12.59 -15.16 7.88
C MET A 113 11.08 -14.98 7.69
N ALA A 114 10.56 -13.76 7.77
CA ALA A 114 9.14 -13.46 7.62
C ALA A 114 8.84 -12.55 6.41
N ARG A 115 9.80 -12.31 5.52
CA ARG A 115 9.61 -11.47 4.32
C ARG A 115 8.42 -11.88 3.44
N SER A 116 8.03 -13.16 3.44
CA SER A 116 6.85 -13.63 2.72
C SER A 116 5.55 -12.92 3.16
N GLU A 117 5.51 -12.30 4.34
CA GLU A 117 4.36 -11.50 4.81
C GLU A 117 4.16 -10.19 4.03
N TYR A 118 5.18 -9.72 3.29
CA TYR A 118 5.02 -8.58 2.39
C TYR A 118 4.05 -8.84 1.24
N ILE A 119 3.62 -10.09 1.03
CA ILE A 119 2.52 -10.42 0.12
C ILE A 119 1.21 -9.67 0.44
N ARG A 120 1.04 -9.21 1.68
CA ARG A 120 -0.11 -8.39 2.09
C ARG A 120 -0.20 -7.07 1.31
N ILE A 121 0.92 -6.57 0.82
CA ILE A 121 0.97 -5.38 -0.06
C ILE A 121 0.26 -5.68 -1.39
N LEU A 122 0.26 -6.93 -1.85
CA LEU A 122 -0.47 -7.39 -3.04
C LEU A 122 -1.93 -7.77 -2.74
N GLY A 123 -2.41 -7.45 -1.54
CA GLY A 123 -3.76 -7.76 -1.08
C GLY A 123 -4.01 -9.26 -0.81
N LYS A 124 -2.95 -10.05 -0.59
CA LYS A 124 -3.05 -11.50 -0.35
C LYS A 124 -2.64 -11.88 1.07
N ASN A 125 -3.00 -13.10 1.49
CA ASN A 125 -2.63 -13.65 2.79
C ASN A 125 -2.08 -15.08 2.64
N LEU A 126 -0.87 -15.31 3.17
CA LEU A 126 -0.16 -16.61 3.15
C LEU A 126 -0.98 -17.78 3.69
N ARG A 127 -1.97 -17.51 4.55
CA ARG A 127 -2.76 -18.53 5.25
C ARG A 127 -4.09 -18.82 4.56
N GLN A 128 -4.46 -18.01 3.58
CA GLN A 128 -5.73 -18.11 2.87
C GLN A 128 -5.56 -18.53 1.41
N GLU A 129 -4.34 -18.43 0.88
CA GLU A 129 -4.07 -18.59 -0.54
C GLU A 129 -2.81 -19.42 -0.79
N ASP A 130 -2.86 -20.30 -1.79
CA ASP A 130 -1.67 -20.95 -2.34
C ASP A 130 -0.94 -19.94 -3.25
N LEU A 131 0.26 -19.53 -2.85
CA LEU A 131 1.07 -18.58 -3.62
C LEU A 131 1.87 -19.22 -4.76
N ALA A 132 1.99 -20.55 -4.78
CA ALA A 132 2.62 -21.28 -5.88
C ALA A 132 1.69 -21.37 -7.11
N GLU A 133 0.38 -21.19 -6.92
CA GLU A 133 -0.59 -21.15 -8.01
C GLU A 133 -0.29 -19.95 -8.94
N PRO A 134 -0.07 -20.16 -10.26
CA PRO A 134 0.26 -19.08 -11.18
C PRO A 134 -0.84 -18.01 -11.28
N ARG A 135 -0.47 -16.74 -11.11
CA ARG A 135 -1.40 -15.60 -11.04
C ARG A 135 -1.23 -14.64 -12.20
N TYR A 136 -2.33 -14.01 -12.60
CA TYR A 136 -2.30 -12.87 -13.50
C TYR A 136 -2.05 -11.58 -12.72
N LEU A 137 -1.13 -10.73 -13.18
CA LEU A 137 -0.90 -9.41 -12.59
C LEU A 137 -1.66 -8.36 -13.38
N VAL A 138 -2.47 -7.54 -12.69
CA VAL A 138 -3.18 -6.40 -13.29
C VAL A 138 -2.79 -5.15 -12.51
N ILE A 139 -2.03 -4.28 -13.16
CA ILE A 139 -1.68 -2.94 -12.66
C ILE A 139 -2.62 -1.95 -13.34
N GLY A 140 -3.15 -0.99 -12.58
CA GLY A 140 -4.23 -0.13 -13.06
C GLY A 140 -5.61 -0.73 -12.89
N ALA A 141 -5.80 -1.61 -11.91
CA ALA A 141 -7.04 -2.36 -11.73
C ALA A 141 -8.28 -1.49 -11.43
N SER A 142 -8.09 -0.22 -11.06
CA SER A 142 -9.17 0.76 -10.92
C SER A 142 -9.64 1.38 -12.24
N THR A 143 -8.84 1.32 -13.30
CA THR A 143 -9.22 1.83 -14.64
C THR A 143 -10.35 1.02 -15.25
N ALA A 144 -11.09 1.56 -16.21
CA ALA A 144 -12.10 0.83 -16.99
C ALA A 144 -11.53 -0.48 -17.58
N LEU A 145 -10.38 -0.41 -18.26
CA LEU A 145 -9.74 -1.59 -18.86
C LEU A 145 -9.23 -2.57 -17.80
N GLY A 146 -8.53 -2.10 -16.77
CA GLY A 146 -7.97 -2.94 -15.71
C GLY A 146 -9.04 -3.61 -14.87
N ALA A 147 -10.14 -2.90 -14.59
CA ALA A 147 -11.32 -3.43 -13.93
C ALA A 147 -11.99 -4.51 -14.78
N ALA A 148 -12.18 -4.27 -16.09
CA ALA A 148 -12.71 -5.27 -17.02
C ALA A 148 -11.83 -6.53 -17.12
N ILE A 149 -10.51 -6.39 -17.14
CA ILE A 149 -9.56 -7.51 -17.08
C ILE A 149 -9.72 -8.28 -15.76
N SER A 150 -9.77 -7.58 -14.63
CA SER A 150 -9.92 -8.16 -13.29
C SER A 150 -11.25 -8.90 -13.12
N ARG A 151 -12.38 -8.28 -13.52
CA ARG A 151 -13.71 -8.90 -13.55
C ARG A 151 -13.69 -10.18 -14.38
N LYS A 152 -13.00 -10.16 -15.53
CA LYS A 152 -12.93 -11.35 -16.39
C LYS A 152 -12.14 -12.49 -15.77
N PHE A 153 -11.05 -12.22 -15.05
CA PHE A 153 -10.32 -13.25 -14.32
C PHE A 153 -11.13 -13.79 -13.14
N ALA A 154 -11.77 -12.92 -12.37
CA ALA A 154 -12.68 -13.32 -11.29
C ALA A 154 -13.81 -14.22 -11.80
N TYR A 155 -14.50 -13.83 -12.88
CA TYR A 155 -15.57 -14.62 -13.51
C TYR A 155 -15.09 -16.01 -13.95
N LYS A 156 -13.84 -16.14 -14.41
CA LYS A 156 -13.26 -17.42 -14.84
C LYS A 156 -12.63 -18.22 -13.70
N GLY A 157 -12.71 -17.75 -12.45
CA GLY A 157 -12.04 -18.38 -11.31
C GLY A 157 -10.52 -18.42 -11.45
N LYS A 158 -9.93 -17.49 -12.22
CA LYS A 158 -8.48 -17.41 -12.43
C LYS A 158 -7.85 -16.54 -11.34
N PRO A 159 -6.84 -17.03 -10.60
CA PRO A 159 -6.15 -16.22 -9.60
C PRO A 159 -5.47 -15.01 -10.23
N PHE A 160 -5.64 -13.85 -9.60
CA PHE A 160 -5.00 -12.63 -10.04
C PHE A 160 -4.60 -11.74 -8.86
N ILE A 161 -3.65 -10.86 -9.11
CA ILE A 161 -3.23 -9.76 -8.25
C ILE A 161 -3.65 -8.48 -8.94
N ALA A 162 -4.41 -7.65 -8.22
CA ALA A 162 -4.87 -6.36 -8.69
C ALA A 162 -4.17 -5.27 -7.88
N ILE A 163 -3.50 -4.37 -8.58
CA ILE A 163 -2.89 -3.16 -8.04
C ILE A 163 -3.63 -2.00 -8.70
N ASN A 164 -4.27 -1.16 -7.90
CA ASN A 164 -5.17 -0.14 -8.46
C ASN A 164 -4.41 0.94 -9.23
N GLY A 165 -3.27 1.42 -8.71
CA GLY A 165 -2.46 2.44 -9.37
C GLY A 165 -1.09 2.62 -8.74
N ILE A 166 -0.34 3.63 -9.21
CA ILE A 166 1.04 3.97 -8.81
C ILE A 166 1.20 4.35 -7.32
N ASN A 167 0.09 4.60 -6.62
CA ASN A 167 0.07 4.97 -5.20
C ASN A 167 -0.15 3.78 -4.25
N GLU A 168 -0.33 2.57 -4.79
CA GLU A 168 -0.37 1.34 -3.99
C GLU A 168 0.97 0.61 -3.92
N ILE A 169 1.86 0.86 -4.89
CA ILE A 169 3.24 0.39 -4.92
C ILE A 169 4.04 1.24 -5.92
N ASP A 170 5.28 1.60 -5.58
CA ASP A 170 6.16 2.38 -6.46
C ASP A 170 7.31 1.53 -7.00
N PHE A 171 7.25 1.16 -8.28
CA PHE A 171 8.24 0.31 -8.92
C PHE A 171 9.58 1.00 -9.24
N THR A 172 9.75 2.27 -8.87
CA THR A 172 11.05 2.95 -8.99
C THR A 172 12.10 2.43 -8.00
N SER A 173 11.66 1.75 -6.92
CA SER A 173 12.52 1.17 -5.89
C SER A 173 12.66 -0.35 -6.05
N PRO A 174 13.87 -0.93 -5.92
CA PRO A 174 14.05 -2.38 -5.91
C PRO A 174 13.25 -3.10 -4.81
N ASP A 175 13.00 -2.44 -3.67
CA ASP A 175 12.23 -3.01 -2.56
C ASP A 175 10.79 -3.34 -2.93
N SER A 176 10.23 -2.64 -3.92
CA SER A 176 8.87 -2.90 -4.45
C SER A 176 8.71 -4.28 -5.07
N LEU A 177 9.82 -4.97 -5.36
CA LEU A 177 9.82 -6.31 -5.95
C LEU A 177 9.79 -7.42 -4.89
N ILE A 178 10.12 -7.10 -3.63
CA ILE A 178 10.12 -8.06 -2.51
C ILE A 178 8.76 -8.74 -2.30
N PRO A 179 7.61 -8.04 -2.38
CA PRO A 179 6.28 -8.68 -2.30
C PRO A 179 6.05 -9.79 -3.35
N PHE A 180 6.80 -9.78 -4.46
CA PHE A 180 6.65 -10.73 -5.56
C PHE A 180 7.63 -11.91 -5.49
N GLU A 181 8.61 -11.92 -4.57
CA GLU A 181 9.66 -12.95 -4.49
C GLU A 181 9.11 -14.38 -4.41
N ASN A 182 7.98 -14.58 -3.73
CA ASN A 182 7.36 -15.89 -3.52
C ASN A 182 6.03 -16.06 -4.27
N VAL A 183 5.84 -15.31 -5.37
CA VAL A 183 4.63 -15.38 -6.20
C VAL A 183 4.98 -15.80 -7.59
N THR A 184 4.29 -16.82 -8.10
CA THR A 184 4.39 -17.16 -9.52
C THR A 184 3.45 -16.27 -10.34
N ILE A 185 4.03 -15.32 -11.09
CA ILE A 185 3.28 -14.49 -12.05
C ILE A 185 3.32 -15.14 -13.43
N LYS A 186 2.14 -15.39 -13.99
CA LYS A 186 1.97 -16.02 -15.31
C LYS A 186 2.07 -15.02 -16.46
N GLN A 187 1.37 -13.90 -16.31
CA GLN A 187 1.20 -12.85 -17.31
C GLN A 187 0.89 -11.55 -16.59
N ALA A 188 1.32 -10.42 -17.14
CA ALA A 188 1.01 -9.09 -16.60
C ALA A 188 0.28 -8.19 -17.61
N PHE A 189 -0.63 -7.38 -17.08
CA PHE A 189 -1.35 -6.34 -17.81
C PHE A 189 -1.12 -5.03 -17.08
N ILE A 190 -0.44 -4.10 -17.74
CA ILE A 190 -0.07 -2.81 -17.17
C ILE A 190 -0.96 -1.74 -17.80
N VAL A 191 -2.02 -1.37 -17.11
CA VAL A 191 -2.90 -0.27 -17.50
C VAL A 191 -2.47 0.97 -16.71
N TYR A 192 -1.59 1.78 -17.29
CA TYR A 192 -0.96 2.85 -16.52
C TYR A 192 -1.85 4.09 -16.42
N GLN A 193 -2.04 4.56 -15.18
CA GLN A 193 -2.56 5.89 -14.84
C GLN A 193 -1.42 6.73 -14.29
N PRO A 194 -1.17 7.94 -14.82
CA PRO A 194 -0.17 8.86 -14.29
C PRO A 194 -0.58 9.38 -12.88
N PRO A 195 0.34 10.06 -12.17
CA PRO A 195 -0.04 10.86 -11.01
C PRO A 195 -1.19 11.82 -11.35
N LEU A 196 -2.16 11.93 -10.44
CA LEU A 196 -3.34 12.78 -10.60
C LEU A 196 -2.91 14.23 -10.43
N THR A 197 -2.89 15.04 -11.49
CA THR A 197 -2.54 16.49 -11.44
C THR A 197 -3.57 17.36 -12.16
N HIS A 198 -4.86 17.00 -12.05
CA HIS A 198 -5.97 17.69 -12.75
C HIS A 198 -6.15 19.16 -12.35
N HIS A 199 -5.69 19.53 -11.16
CA HIS A 199 -5.85 20.89 -10.64
C HIS A 199 -4.64 21.78 -10.94
N SER A 200 -3.70 21.30 -11.75
CA SER A 200 -2.58 22.10 -12.22
C SER A 200 -3.03 23.15 -13.24
N THR A 201 -2.36 24.29 -13.24
CA THR A 201 -2.54 25.38 -14.21
C THR A 201 -1.30 25.61 -15.06
N THR A 202 -0.22 24.89 -14.78
CA THR A 202 1.06 25.00 -15.47
C THR A 202 1.52 23.66 -16.04
N ASP A 203 2.35 23.73 -17.09
CA ASP A 203 2.92 22.58 -17.77
C ASP A 203 3.94 21.84 -16.89
N GLY A 204 3.51 20.74 -16.28
CA GLY A 204 4.35 19.76 -15.56
C GLY A 204 4.71 18.50 -16.36
N SER A 205 4.54 18.50 -17.69
CA SER A 205 4.69 17.29 -18.53
C SER A 205 6.03 16.58 -18.35
N GLN A 206 7.14 17.32 -18.22
CA GLN A 206 8.47 16.73 -18.03
C GLN A 206 8.55 15.89 -16.75
N ASP A 207 8.08 16.41 -15.61
CA ASP A 207 8.10 15.71 -14.33
C ASP A 207 7.20 14.46 -14.36
N LEU A 208 6.01 14.59 -14.96
CA LEU A 208 5.08 13.47 -15.13
C LEU A 208 5.66 12.36 -16.02
N ASN A 209 6.32 12.74 -17.11
CA ASN A 209 7.01 11.83 -18.02
C ASN A 209 8.18 11.11 -17.33
N ASP A 210 8.96 11.84 -16.51
CA ASP A 210 10.03 11.28 -15.69
C ASP A 210 9.47 10.21 -14.73
N ILE A 211 8.37 10.51 -14.02
CA ILE A 211 7.73 9.57 -13.09
C ILE A 211 7.24 8.33 -13.85
N ALA A 212 6.51 8.52 -14.95
CA ALA A 212 5.97 7.43 -15.76
C ALA A 212 7.07 6.53 -16.31
N THR A 213 8.11 7.12 -16.90
CA THR A 213 9.23 6.36 -17.48
C THR A 213 9.95 5.54 -16.42
N ASN A 214 10.24 6.13 -15.25
CA ASN A 214 10.94 5.41 -14.17
C ASN A 214 10.08 4.27 -13.60
N TYR A 215 8.79 4.51 -13.40
CA TYR A 215 7.86 3.49 -12.91
C TYR A 215 7.74 2.32 -13.90
N ILE A 216 7.51 2.62 -15.19
CA ILE A 216 7.39 1.61 -16.24
C ILE A 216 8.70 0.85 -16.42
N ARG A 217 9.86 1.53 -16.38
CA ARG A 217 11.16 0.87 -16.44
C ARG A 217 11.32 -0.16 -15.33
N GLY A 218 11.03 0.21 -14.08
CA GLY A 218 11.17 -0.68 -12.93
C GLY A 218 10.35 -1.98 -13.06
N ILE A 219 9.05 -1.86 -13.34
CA ILE A 219 8.18 -3.05 -13.46
C ILE A 219 8.50 -3.87 -14.72
N THR A 220 8.73 -3.23 -15.87
CA THR A 220 8.95 -3.97 -17.11
C THR A 220 10.32 -4.65 -17.15
N SER A 221 11.35 -4.08 -16.51
CA SER A 221 12.62 -4.77 -16.30
C SER A 221 12.44 -6.01 -15.41
N PHE A 222 11.71 -5.90 -14.28
CA PHE A 222 11.41 -7.06 -13.43
C PHE A 222 10.69 -8.20 -14.18
N LEU A 223 9.74 -7.85 -15.04
CA LEU A 223 8.98 -8.82 -15.84
C LEU A 223 9.87 -9.46 -16.91
N ASN A 224 10.66 -8.66 -17.62
CA ASN A 224 11.58 -9.13 -18.66
C ASN A 224 12.65 -10.07 -18.08
N ASP A 225 13.26 -9.72 -16.95
CA ASP A 225 14.30 -10.52 -16.29
C ASP A 225 13.81 -11.91 -15.83
N ARG A 226 12.49 -12.07 -15.68
CA ARG A 226 11.83 -13.33 -15.31
C ARG A 226 11.08 -13.98 -16.47
N GLU A 227 11.26 -13.47 -17.68
CA GLU A 227 10.58 -13.94 -18.89
C GLU A 227 9.04 -13.96 -18.72
N ILE A 228 8.49 -13.02 -17.94
CA ILE A 228 7.06 -12.90 -17.72
C ILE A 228 6.45 -12.08 -18.87
N PRO A 229 5.58 -12.67 -19.69
CA PRO A 229 4.94 -11.96 -20.80
C PRO A 229 3.98 -10.86 -20.29
N PHE A 230 4.04 -9.67 -20.90
CA PHE A 230 3.18 -8.56 -20.50
C PHE A 230 2.67 -7.66 -21.63
N VAL A 231 1.47 -7.10 -21.42
CA VAL A 231 0.90 -6.04 -22.26
C VAL A 231 0.94 -4.73 -21.49
N PHE A 232 1.41 -3.67 -22.15
CA PHE A 232 1.33 -2.32 -21.68
C PHE A 232 0.22 -1.57 -22.44
N ALA A 233 -0.79 -1.11 -21.71
CA ALA A 233 -1.97 -0.45 -22.26
C ALA A 233 -2.20 0.90 -21.56
N PRO A 234 -1.48 1.96 -21.94
CA PRO A 234 -1.65 3.28 -21.32
C PRO A 234 -3.03 3.87 -21.66
N VAL A 235 -3.70 4.44 -20.65
CA VAL A 235 -5.01 5.10 -20.84
C VAL A 235 -4.88 6.60 -21.05
N SER A 236 -3.86 7.23 -20.47
CA SER A 236 -3.50 8.65 -20.66
C SER A 236 -2.40 8.82 -21.70
N PRO A 237 -2.17 10.03 -22.25
CA PRO A 237 -0.98 10.32 -23.03
C PRO A 237 0.27 9.99 -22.21
N ILE A 238 1.26 9.40 -22.87
CA ILE A 238 2.54 9.04 -22.28
C ILE A 238 3.65 9.38 -23.26
N SER A 239 4.85 9.66 -22.75
CA SER A 239 5.99 10.00 -23.59
C SER A 239 6.45 8.84 -24.49
N GLU A 240 7.19 9.21 -25.55
CA GLU A 240 7.84 8.24 -26.46
C GLU A 240 8.75 7.32 -25.68
N GLU A 241 9.47 7.93 -24.73
CA GLU A 241 10.44 7.24 -23.90
C GLU A 241 9.75 6.16 -23.06
N THR A 242 8.57 6.45 -22.49
CA THR A 242 7.80 5.49 -21.71
C THR A 242 7.36 4.31 -22.58
N MET A 243 6.79 4.58 -23.76
CA MET A 243 6.37 3.53 -24.71
C MET A 243 7.57 2.68 -25.16
N THR A 244 8.65 3.35 -25.56
CA THR A 244 9.88 2.72 -26.05
C THR A 244 10.52 1.87 -24.97
N THR A 245 10.47 2.31 -23.70
CA THR A 245 10.95 1.53 -22.55
C THR A 245 10.18 0.22 -22.42
N ALA A 246 8.85 0.24 -22.49
CA ALA A 246 8.04 -0.98 -22.44
C ALA A 246 8.34 -1.93 -23.62
N LEU A 247 8.49 -1.40 -24.84
CA LEU A 247 8.83 -2.17 -26.04
C LEU A 247 10.22 -2.81 -25.95
N ARG A 248 11.23 -2.06 -25.48
CA ARG A 248 12.61 -2.56 -25.30
C ARG A 248 12.68 -3.71 -24.30
N ASN A 249 11.81 -3.69 -23.29
CA ASN A 249 11.67 -4.75 -22.31
C ASN A 249 10.73 -5.88 -22.78
N GLY A 250 10.45 -5.99 -24.08
CA GLY A 250 9.72 -7.13 -24.66
C GLY A 250 8.19 -7.05 -24.58
N GLY A 251 7.63 -5.90 -24.17
CA GLY A 251 6.20 -5.70 -24.04
C GLY A 251 5.46 -5.58 -25.38
N CYS A 252 4.19 -5.99 -25.38
CA CYS A 252 3.21 -5.57 -26.39
C CYS A 252 2.59 -4.23 -25.94
N VAL A 253 2.62 -3.20 -26.78
CA VAL A 253 1.98 -1.92 -26.47
C VAL A 253 0.64 -1.81 -27.19
N VAL A 254 -0.43 -1.53 -26.45
CA VAL A 254 -1.77 -1.32 -26.99
C VAL A 254 -2.24 0.08 -26.61
N GLU A 255 -2.38 0.96 -27.58
CA GLU A 255 -2.98 2.28 -27.39
C GLU A 255 -4.49 2.15 -27.29
N VAL A 256 -5.04 2.68 -26.19
CA VAL A 256 -6.44 2.54 -25.81
C VAL A 256 -7.09 3.93 -25.76
N PRO A 257 -8.21 4.15 -26.48
CA PRO A 257 -9.02 5.36 -26.33
C PRO A 257 -9.81 5.34 -25.02
N TYR A 258 -10.59 6.38 -24.73
CA TYR A 258 -11.53 6.27 -23.62
C TYR A 258 -12.58 5.19 -23.90
N LEU A 259 -12.87 4.41 -22.87
CA LEU A 259 -13.75 3.25 -22.95
C LEU A 259 -15.09 3.55 -22.27
N VAL A 260 -16.16 2.95 -22.79
CA VAL A 260 -17.48 2.96 -22.16
C VAL A 260 -17.51 1.89 -21.06
N ASP A 261 -17.57 2.31 -19.79
CA ASP A 261 -17.73 1.42 -18.64
C ASP A 261 -18.34 2.16 -17.44
N LYS A 262 -19.47 1.68 -16.91
CA LYS A 262 -20.02 2.19 -15.64
C LYS A 262 -19.57 1.41 -14.40
N ASP A 263 -19.00 0.23 -14.59
CA ASP A 263 -18.71 -0.69 -13.49
C ASP A 263 -17.40 -0.35 -12.78
N ALA A 264 -16.46 0.27 -13.50
CA ALA A 264 -15.25 0.88 -12.97
C ALA A 264 -15.54 2.19 -12.19
N PHE A 265 -16.35 2.06 -11.14
CA PHE A 265 -16.94 3.19 -10.41
C PHE A 265 -15.92 4.17 -9.82
N TYR A 266 -14.72 3.70 -9.46
CA TYR A 266 -13.64 4.53 -8.90
C TYR A 266 -12.63 5.01 -9.96
N ASP A 267 -12.91 4.79 -11.25
CA ASP A 267 -12.08 5.31 -12.34
C ASP A 267 -12.38 6.80 -12.59
N LEU A 268 -11.74 7.67 -11.82
CA LEU A 268 -11.91 9.12 -11.95
C LEU A 268 -11.13 9.71 -13.14
N GLU A 269 -10.22 8.93 -13.74
CA GLU A 269 -9.55 9.30 -15.00
C GLU A 269 -10.46 9.13 -16.21
N ASN A 270 -11.61 8.47 -16.05
CA ASN A 270 -12.61 8.33 -17.11
C ASN A 270 -13.60 9.51 -17.02
N PRO A 271 -13.59 10.46 -17.98
CA PRO A 271 -14.40 11.67 -17.89
C PRO A 271 -15.90 11.44 -17.70
N THR A 272 -16.46 10.38 -18.32
CA THR A 272 -17.91 10.10 -18.19
C THR A 272 -18.26 9.59 -16.79
N MET A 273 -17.41 8.75 -16.19
CA MET A 273 -17.60 8.27 -14.82
C MET A 273 -17.43 9.41 -13.80
N ARG A 274 -16.38 10.24 -13.96
CA ARG A 274 -16.16 11.42 -13.11
C ARG A 274 -17.36 12.36 -13.15
N ALA A 275 -17.75 12.79 -14.35
CA ALA A 275 -18.85 13.74 -14.53
C ALA A 275 -20.16 13.25 -13.90
N VAL A 276 -20.58 12.02 -14.22
CA VAL A 276 -21.83 11.47 -13.68
C VAL A 276 -21.79 11.37 -12.15
N ARG A 277 -20.64 11.05 -11.55
CA ARG A 277 -20.52 10.97 -10.09
C ARG A 277 -20.50 12.35 -9.44
N GLU A 278 -19.71 13.29 -9.94
CA GLU A 278 -19.62 14.65 -9.39
C GLU A 278 -20.96 15.39 -9.54
N CYS A 279 -21.55 15.37 -10.73
CA CYS A 279 -22.86 15.98 -11.00
C CYS A 279 -23.96 15.52 -10.02
N ARG A 280 -23.93 14.27 -9.58
CA ARG A 280 -24.91 13.74 -8.61
C ARG A 280 -24.76 14.30 -7.21
N ILE A 281 -23.54 14.68 -6.82
CA ILE A 281 -23.23 15.08 -5.45
C ILE A 281 -23.17 16.62 -5.32
N SER A 282 -22.53 17.29 -6.28
CA SER A 282 -22.31 18.74 -6.23
C SER A 282 -23.15 19.53 -7.24
N GLY A 283 -23.80 18.86 -8.21
CA GLY A 283 -24.48 19.54 -9.32
C GLY A 283 -23.54 20.21 -10.32
N ARG A 284 -22.23 19.99 -10.19
CA ARG A 284 -21.20 20.54 -11.08
C ARG A 284 -20.05 19.56 -11.28
N THR A 285 -19.35 19.66 -12.39
CA THR A 285 -18.13 18.90 -12.65
C THR A 285 -17.18 19.72 -13.49
N ASP A 286 -15.88 19.51 -13.28
CA ASP A 286 -14.82 20.12 -14.06
C ASP A 286 -14.04 19.02 -14.78
N ILE A 287 -13.99 19.08 -16.10
CA ILE A 287 -13.42 18.04 -16.95
C ILE A 287 -12.24 18.59 -17.76
N GLU A 288 -11.08 18.02 -17.50
CA GLU A 288 -9.87 18.22 -18.29
C GLU A 288 -9.98 17.52 -19.66
N ILE A 289 -9.75 18.27 -20.72
CA ILE A 289 -9.73 17.81 -22.11
C ILE A 289 -8.28 17.57 -22.54
N ILE A 290 -8.05 16.38 -23.06
CA ILE A 290 -6.81 15.97 -23.71
C ILE A 290 -7.08 15.93 -25.21
N PRO A 291 -6.56 16.89 -26.02
CA PRO A 291 -6.91 17.04 -27.44
C PRO A 291 -6.76 15.78 -28.29
N THR A 292 -5.78 14.92 -27.98
CA THR A 292 -5.48 13.71 -28.74
C THR A 292 -6.35 12.51 -28.36
N LYS A 293 -7.27 12.66 -27.41
CA LYS A 293 -8.12 11.58 -26.89
C LYS A 293 -9.58 11.80 -27.24
N SER A 294 -10.28 10.69 -27.46
CA SER A 294 -11.70 10.63 -27.80
C SER A 294 -12.34 9.39 -27.19
N TYR A 295 -13.66 9.35 -27.17
CA TYR A 295 -14.42 8.14 -26.89
C TYR A 295 -14.68 7.41 -28.19
N HIS A 296 -14.34 6.13 -28.23
CA HIS A 296 -14.74 5.24 -29.31
C HIS A 296 -15.89 4.35 -28.84
N SER A 297 -16.63 3.77 -29.79
CA SER A 297 -17.67 2.77 -29.52
C SER A 297 -17.10 1.43 -29.05
N ILE A 298 -16.35 1.45 -27.94
CA ILE A 298 -15.67 0.30 -27.36
C ILE A 298 -16.08 0.19 -25.89
N ARG A 299 -16.68 -0.94 -25.53
CA ARG A 299 -16.90 -1.29 -24.11
C ARG A 299 -15.59 -1.80 -23.50
N ALA A 300 -15.40 -1.53 -22.21
CA ALA A 300 -14.17 -1.99 -21.54
C ALA A 300 -13.97 -3.51 -21.57
N ASP A 301 -15.05 -4.29 -21.57
CA ASP A 301 -15.00 -5.75 -21.66
C ASP A 301 -14.50 -6.25 -23.04
N ASP A 302 -14.80 -5.53 -24.13
CA ASP A 302 -14.33 -5.83 -25.48
C ASP A 302 -12.85 -5.47 -25.66
N ALA A 303 -12.44 -4.30 -25.14
CA ALA A 303 -11.03 -3.94 -25.06
C ALA A 303 -10.23 -4.95 -24.21
N SER A 304 -10.76 -5.35 -23.05
CA SER A 304 -10.18 -6.40 -22.19
C SER A 304 -10.02 -7.72 -22.93
N LYS A 305 -10.99 -8.10 -23.77
CA LYS A 305 -10.85 -9.26 -24.64
C LYS A 305 -9.66 -9.07 -25.57
N PHE A 306 -9.58 -8.00 -26.34
CA PHE A 306 -8.47 -7.79 -27.28
C PHE A 306 -7.09 -7.77 -26.61
N VAL A 307 -6.94 -6.98 -25.53
CA VAL A 307 -5.69 -6.83 -24.79
C VAL A 307 -5.20 -8.18 -24.26
N ARG A 308 -6.07 -8.98 -23.64
CA ARG A 308 -5.71 -10.32 -23.16
C ARG A 308 -5.34 -11.30 -24.29
N HIS A 309 -5.80 -11.08 -25.52
CA HIS A 309 -5.46 -11.94 -26.66
C HIS A 309 -4.12 -11.60 -27.32
N GLN A 310 -3.50 -10.45 -26.98
CA GLN A 310 -2.13 -10.17 -27.42
C GLN A 310 -1.11 -11.13 -26.78
N ILE A 311 -1.53 -11.82 -25.71
CA ILE A 311 -0.76 -12.82 -24.99
C ILE A 311 -1.66 -14.01 -24.66
N LYS A 312 -2.09 -14.72 -25.71
CA LYS A 312 -2.96 -15.91 -25.53
C LYS A 312 -2.19 -17.08 -24.90
N TYR A 313 -0.92 -17.25 -25.27
CA TYR A 313 0.01 -18.22 -24.72
C TYR A 313 1.33 -17.54 -24.34
N PRO A 314 2.10 -18.06 -23.35
CA PRO A 314 3.36 -17.46 -22.94
C PRO A 314 4.35 -17.25 -24.09
N ASP A 315 4.40 -18.18 -25.04
CA ASP A 315 5.31 -18.15 -26.20
C ASP A 315 4.77 -17.36 -27.41
N ASP A 316 3.55 -16.81 -27.32
CA ASP A 316 2.80 -16.20 -28.44
C ASP A 316 2.51 -14.71 -28.20
N ILE A 317 3.47 -13.98 -27.60
CA ILE A 317 3.34 -12.52 -27.45
C ILE A 317 3.43 -11.88 -28.83
N LYS A 318 2.36 -11.19 -29.23
CA LYS A 318 2.41 -10.29 -30.39
C LYS A 318 3.28 -9.08 -30.03
N ARG A 319 4.53 -9.06 -30.50
CA ARG A 319 5.46 -7.94 -30.29
C ARG A 319 5.06 -6.75 -31.14
N GLY A 320 5.26 -5.54 -30.60
CA GLY A 320 5.04 -4.29 -31.31
C GLY A 320 3.99 -3.39 -30.66
N ARG A 321 3.59 -2.36 -31.42
CA ARG A 321 2.68 -1.29 -31.02
C ARG A 321 1.39 -1.39 -31.85
N PHE A 322 0.26 -1.51 -31.17
CA PHE A 322 -1.08 -1.61 -31.75
C PHE A 322 -1.96 -0.48 -31.25
N ALA A 323 -2.91 -0.06 -32.07
CA ALA A 323 -3.97 0.86 -31.64
C ALA A 323 -5.34 0.19 -31.84
N ILE A 324 -6.23 0.34 -30.87
CA ILE A 324 -7.62 -0.10 -31.02
C ILE A 324 -8.54 1.09 -31.30
N TYR A 325 -9.55 0.86 -32.13
CA TYR A 325 -10.59 1.85 -32.46
C TYR A 325 -11.95 1.17 -32.57
N GLY A 326 -13.02 1.90 -32.24
CA GLY A 326 -14.40 1.50 -32.48
C GLY A 326 -14.92 2.01 -33.83
N ALA A 327 -16.08 1.50 -34.25
CA ALA A 327 -16.76 1.87 -35.49
C ALA A 327 -17.15 3.36 -35.56
N SER A 328 -17.39 3.99 -34.41
CA SER A 328 -17.64 5.41 -34.29
C SER A 328 -16.82 6.02 -33.15
N ASN A 329 -16.62 7.33 -33.20
CA ASN A 329 -16.01 8.10 -32.14
C ASN A 329 -16.69 9.46 -31.97
N ILE A 330 -16.54 10.03 -30.77
CA ILE A 330 -17.01 11.37 -30.40
C ILE A 330 -15.98 12.04 -29.50
N THR A 331 -16.11 13.36 -29.37
CA THR A 331 -15.26 14.15 -28.47
C THR A 331 -15.53 13.82 -27.00
N ILE A 332 -14.59 14.15 -26.11
CA ILE A 332 -14.77 14.01 -24.66
C ILE A 332 -15.99 14.80 -24.18
N GLU A 333 -16.19 16.03 -24.68
CA GLU A 333 -17.33 16.87 -24.32
C GLU A 333 -18.67 16.23 -24.67
N GLU A 334 -18.79 15.72 -25.91
CA GLU A 334 -20.01 15.05 -26.37
C GLU A 334 -20.28 13.79 -25.55
N ALA A 335 -19.24 13.03 -25.22
CA ALA A 335 -19.36 11.84 -24.39
C ALA A 335 -19.86 12.17 -22.98
N VAL A 336 -19.27 13.17 -22.32
CA VAL A 336 -19.67 13.63 -20.98
C VAL A 336 -21.11 14.13 -21.00
N LYS A 337 -21.47 15.01 -21.94
CA LYS A 337 -22.84 15.52 -22.09
C LYS A 337 -23.84 14.38 -22.28
N THR A 338 -23.48 13.36 -23.08
CA THR A 338 -24.31 12.18 -23.33
C THR A 338 -24.50 11.34 -22.06
N ALA A 339 -23.42 11.05 -21.33
CA ALA A 339 -23.48 10.23 -20.11
C ALA A 339 -24.28 10.92 -18.98
N VAL A 340 -24.07 12.22 -18.78
CA VAL A 340 -24.79 13.05 -17.80
C VAL A 340 -26.29 13.09 -18.11
N LYS A 341 -26.64 13.29 -19.39
CA LYS A 341 -28.04 13.22 -19.86
C LYS A 341 -28.66 11.86 -19.61
N ALA A 342 -27.95 10.78 -19.95
CA ALA A 342 -28.43 9.42 -19.75
C ALA A 342 -28.65 9.08 -18.25
N ALA A 343 -27.87 9.68 -17.36
CA ALA A 343 -28.02 9.59 -15.93
C ALA A 343 -29.16 10.47 -15.35
N ASN A 344 -29.90 11.21 -16.19
CA ASN A 344 -30.93 12.19 -15.82
C ASN A 344 -30.40 13.36 -14.98
N LEU A 345 -29.24 13.91 -15.37
CA LEU A 345 -28.55 15.00 -14.67
C LEU A 345 -28.39 16.24 -15.55
N ASP A 346 -29.39 16.52 -16.40
CA ASP A 346 -29.35 17.59 -17.41
C ASP A 346 -29.12 19.00 -16.84
N HIS A 347 -29.34 19.20 -15.54
CA HIS A 347 -29.11 20.47 -14.85
C HIS A 347 -27.69 20.61 -14.27
N CYS A 348 -26.81 19.64 -14.50
CA CYS A 348 -25.43 19.72 -14.03
C CYS A 348 -24.65 20.82 -14.76
N ASP A 349 -23.91 21.61 -14.00
CA ASP A 349 -22.99 22.62 -14.52
C ASP A 349 -21.68 21.96 -14.99
N LEU A 350 -21.49 21.88 -16.31
CA LEU A 350 -20.35 21.21 -16.94
C LEU A 350 -19.30 22.23 -17.37
N HIS A 351 -18.13 22.21 -16.71
CA HIS A 351 -16.98 23.01 -17.11
C HIS A 351 -15.95 22.14 -17.83
N PHE A 352 -15.39 22.67 -18.90
CA PHE A 352 -14.38 21.99 -19.71
C PHE A 352 -13.18 22.91 -19.90
N HIS A 353 -11.98 22.38 -19.69
CA HIS A 353 -10.73 23.12 -19.93
C HIS A 353 -9.71 22.21 -20.60
N GLN A 354 -8.79 22.79 -21.38
CA GLN A 354 -7.70 22.02 -21.98
C GLN A 354 -6.62 21.74 -20.94
N THR A 355 -6.01 20.56 -21.00
CA THR A 355 -4.86 20.23 -20.16
C THR A 355 -3.76 21.29 -20.32
N PRO A 356 -3.14 21.77 -19.22
CA PRO A 356 -1.99 22.68 -19.30
C PRO A 356 -0.71 21.94 -19.70
N HIS A 357 -0.72 20.61 -19.66
CA HIS A 357 0.45 19.77 -19.93
C HIS A 357 0.69 19.65 -21.43
N LYS A 358 1.95 19.78 -21.84
CA LYS A 358 2.33 19.43 -23.21
C LYS A 358 2.15 17.94 -23.44
N ILE A 359 1.58 17.61 -24.58
CA ILE A 359 1.40 16.24 -25.04
C ILE A 359 2.35 16.01 -26.21
N ASP A 360 3.20 15.00 -26.09
CA ASP A 360 4.05 14.57 -27.19
C ASP A 360 3.20 14.00 -28.33
N GLU A 361 3.40 14.50 -29.54
CA GLU A 361 2.76 13.95 -30.75
C GLU A 361 3.52 12.72 -31.25
N PHE A 362 2.82 11.60 -31.41
CA PHE A 362 3.40 10.36 -31.94
C PHE A 362 2.80 10.00 -33.29
N PRO A 363 3.62 9.52 -34.24
CA PRO A 363 3.10 8.90 -35.45
C PRO A 363 2.14 7.78 -35.09
N GLU A 364 0.98 7.74 -35.72
CA GLU A 364 0.04 6.65 -35.54
C GLU A 364 0.68 5.31 -35.95
N THR A 365 0.41 4.25 -35.20
CA THR A 365 0.81 2.91 -35.64
C THR A 365 -0.02 2.46 -36.85
N GLN A 366 0.62 1.75 -37.78
CA GLN A 366 -0.07 1.09 -38.90
C GLN A 366 -0.85 -0.15 -38.46
N HIS A 367 -0.58 -0.69 -37.28
CA HIS A 367 -1.24 -1.87 -36.74
C HIS A 367 -2.48 -1.47 -35.94
N LYS A 368 -3.58 -1.17 -36.64
CA LYS A 368 -4.87 -0.81 -36.04
C LYS A 368 -5.84 -1.99 -36.04
N ALA A 369 -6.68 -2.08 -35.01
CA ALA A 369 -7.73 -3.09 -34.91
C ALA A 369 -9.09 -2.48 -34.56
N LEU A 370 -10.11 -2.78 -35.36
CA LEU A 370 -11.50 -2.49 -35.03
C LEU A 370 -11.96 -3.41 -33.89
N ILE A 371 -12.50 -2.82 -32.82
CA ILE A 371 -13.05 -3.51 -31.66
C ILE A 371 -14.53 -3.13 -31.52
N GLY A 372 -15.37 -4.14 -31.28
CA GLY A 372 -16.84 -3.98 -31.32
C GLY A 372 -17.41 -4.45 -32.66
N GLU A 373 -18.67 -4.12 -32.89
CA GLU A 373 -19.38 -4.38 -34.15
C GLU A 373 -19.19 -3.20 -35.13
N GLU A 374 -19.30 -3.45 -36.44
CA GLU A 374 -19.05 -2.45 -37.48
C GLU A 374 -20.06 -1.29 -37.50
N ASP A 375 -21.24 -1.48 -36.90
CA ASP A 375 -22.32 -0.50 -36.80
C ASP A 375 -22.49 0.08 -35.39
N ASP A 376 -21.58 -0.22 -34.46
CA ASP A 376 -21.64 0.26 -33.08
C ASP A 376 -21.56 1.80 -33.02
N ASN A 377 -22.55 2.39 -32.34
CA ASN A 377 -22.65 3.84 -32.14
C ASN A 377 -22.31 4.23 -30.69
N VAL A 378 -21.24 5.00 -30.50
CA VAL A 378 -20.73 5.40 -29.17
C VAL A 378 -21.75 6.22 -28.37
N THR A 379 -22.53 7.08 -29.02
CA THR A 379 -23.59 7.87 -28.36
C THR A 379 -24.68 6.95 -27.82
N GLN A 380 -25.16 5.99 -28.62
CA GLN A 380 -26.15 5.02 -28.18
C GLN A 380 -25.61 4.10 -27.07
N MET A 381 -24.33 3.72 -27.15
CA MET A 381 -23.66 2.95 -26.11
C MET A 381 -23.65 3.71 -24.78
N LEU A 382 -23.19 4.96 -24.77
CA LEU A 382 -23.17 5.80 -23.56
C LEU A 382 -24.58 6.03 -22.99
N MET A 383 -25.56 6.30 -23.85
CA MET A 383 -26.96 6.44 -23.44
C MET A 383 -27.48 5.19 -22.75
N THR A 384 -27.15 4.01 -23.27
CA THR A 384 -27.58 2.73 -22.69
C THR A 384 -26.81 2.42 -21.41
N GLU A 385 -25.51 2.68 -21.40
CA GLU A 385 -24.61 2.36 -20.29
C GLU A 385 -25.01 3.13 -19.03
N PHE A 386 -25.14 4.46 -19.15
CA PHE A 386 -25.43 5.36 -18.03
C PHE A 386 -26.93 5.59 -17.78
N SER A 387 -27.81 4.93 -18.53
CA SER A 387 -29.26 5.04 -18.36
C SER A 387 -29.67 4.79 -16.91
N GLY A 388 -30.23 5.81 -16.25
CA GLY A 388 -30.72 5.71 -14.87
C GLY A 388 -29.63 5.39 -13.84
N PHE A 389 -28.37 5.75 -14.10
CA PHE A 389 -27.25 5.49 -13.20
C PHE A 389 -27.51 6.03 -11.78
N ASN A 390 -27.68 5.12 -10.81
CA ASN A 390 -28.06 5.46 -9.43
C ASN A 390 -27.10 4.91 -8.36
N ARG A 391 -26.00 4.27 -8.75
CA ARG A 391 -25.04 3.63 -7.83
C ARG A 391 -24.44 4.64 -6.84
N THR A 392 -24.51 4.36 -5.54
CA THR A 392 -23.96 5.22 -4.48
C THR A 392 -22.63 4.69 -3.94
N GLU A 393 -21.93 5.54 -3.19
CA GLU A 393 -20.76 5.14 -2.41
C GLU A 393 -21.10 4.07 -1.37
N LYS A 394 -20.06 3.34 -0.93
CA LYS A 394 -20.17 2.47 0.24
C LYS A 394 -20.44 3.32 1.50
N GLU A 395 -21.29 2.82 2.38
CA GLU A 395 -21.68 3.51 3.63
C GLU A 395 -20.51 3.77 4.60
N THR A 396 -19.42 3.00 4.51
CA THR A 396 -18.27 3.14 5.40
C THR A 396 -17.36 4.29 4.95
N LYS A 397 -17.07 5.20 5.88
CA LYS A 397 -16.11 6.28 5.70
C LYS A 397 -14.77 5.78 5.17
N TYR A 398 -14.25 6.43 4.13
CA TYR A 398 -12.97 6.02 3.55
C TYR A 398 -11.77 6.59 4.31
N PHE A 399 -11.80 7.87 4.65
CA PHE A 399 -10.63 8.58 5.19
C PHE A 399 -10.98 9.45 6.41
N SER A 400 -10.15 9.40 7.45
CA SER A 400 -10.27 10.27 8.63
C SER A 400 -9.02 11.12 8.80
N PHE A 401 -9.20 12.44 8.86
CA PHE A 401 -8.18 13.33 9.39
C PHE A 401 -8.29 13.34 10.92
N VAL A 402 -7.19 13.07 11.63
CA VAL A 402 -7.11 13.22 13.08
C VAL A 402 -6.16 14.36 13.38
N ILE A 403 -6.72 15.45 13.89
CA ILE A 403 -6.01 16.64 14.32
C ILE A 403 -6.33 16.92 15.79
N VAL A 404 -5.41 17.63 16.45
CA VAL A 404 -5.53 17.90 17.89
C VAL A 404 -5.19 19.36 18.16
N GLY A 405 -5.81 19.92 19.19
CA GLY A 405 -5.58 21.31 19.55
C GLY A 405 -6.04 21.62 20.95
N ARG A 406 -5.76 22.85 21.36
CA ARG A 406 -6.32 23.46 22.57
C ARG A 406 -6.47 24.95 22.29
N HIS A 407 -7.57 25.53 22.72
CA HIS A 407 -7.75 26.98 22.62
C HIS A 407 -6.88 27.68 23.68
N ASP A 408 -5.60 27.86 23.39
CA ASP A 408 -4.63 28.55 24.24
C ASP A 408 -3.66 29.46 23.45
N ASN A 409 -4.00 29.74 22.18
CA ASN A 409 -3.21 30.51 21.23
C ASN A 409 -1.77 29.95 21.09
N PHE A 410 -1.65 28.61 20.97
CA PHE A 410 -0.37 27.91 20.87
C PHE A 410 0.52 28.50 19.77
N SER A 411 1.77 28.78 20.14
CA SER A 411 2.78 29.38 19.26
C SER A 411 2.33 30.66 18.53
N LYS A 412 1.37 31.42 19.09
CA LYS A 412 0.81 32.65 18.52
C LYS A 412 0.16 32.43 17.14
N GLY A 413 -1.16 32.57 17.04
CA GLY A 413 -1.94 32.40 15.81
C GLY A 413 -2.37 30.96 15.53
N PHE A 414 -2.56 30.14 16.57
CA PHE A 414 -3.09 28.77 16.41
C PHE A 414 -4.44 28.79 15.69
N GLU A 415 -5.33 29.69 16.13
CA GLU A 415 -6.69 29.83 15.62
C GLU A 415 -6.67 30.15 14.12
N ARG A 416 -5.81 31.08 13.70
CA ARG A 416 -5.66 31.43 12.28
C ARG A 416 -5.14 30.25 11.45
N ARG A 417 -4.11 29.54 11.92
CA ARG A 417 -3.54 28.42 11.16
C ARG A 417 -4.52 27.25 11.05
N ALA A 418 -5.25 26.96 12.12
CA ALA A 418 -6.29 25.94 12.17
C ALA A 418 -7.50 26.32 11.30
N GLN A 419 -7.89 27.60 11.25
CA GLN A 419 -8.90 28.06 10.30
C GLN A 419 -8.41 27.89 8.85
N ASN A 420 -7.17 28.28 8.54
CA ASN A 420 -6.58 28.07 7.21
C ASN A 420 -6.57 26.58 6.81
N PHE A 421 -6.29 25.68 7.76
CA PHE A 421 -6.37 24.23 7.54
C PHE A 421 -7.79 23.79 7.16
N LEU A 422 -8.81 24.22 7.91
CA LEU A 422 -10.21 23.91 7.62
C LEU A 422 -10.66 24.52 6.28
N ASP A 423 -10.35 25.78 6.04
CA ASP A 423 -10.65 26.47 4.78
C ASP A 423 -9.99 25.75 3.59
N ARG A 424 -8.75 25.28 3.78
CA ARG A 424 -8.03 24.52 2.76
C ARG A 424 -8.73 23.21 2.41
N ILE A 425 -9.14 22.44 3.41
CA ILE A 425 -9.90 21.20 3.18
C ILE A 425 -11.24 21.51 2.52
N SER A 426 -11.94 22.57 2.96
CA SER A 426 -13.18 23.03 2.36
C SER A 426 -13.03 23.34 0.86
N GLY A 427 -11.97 24.06 0.49
CA GLY A 427 -11.67 24.36 -0.91
C GLY A 427 -11.30 23.12 -1.72
N ALA A 428 -10.59 22.15 -1.12
CA ALA A 428 -10.30 20.88 -1.78
C ALA A 428 -11.57 20.06 -2.05
N LEU A 429 -12.53 20.06 -1.11
CA LEU A 429 -13.81 19.38 -1.29
C LEU A 429 -14.72 20.06 -2.31
N GLU A 430 -14.55 21.36 -2.56
CA GLU A 430 -15.24 22.03 -3.65
C GLU A 430 -14.74 21.53 -5.02
N LYS A 431 -13.42 21.35 -5.15
CA LYS A 431 -12.78 20.84 -6.37
C LYS A 431 -12.95 19.33 -6.54
N VAL A 432 -12.94 18.58 -5.44
CA VAL A 432 -12.99 17.12 -5.41
C VAL A 432 -14.12 16.64 -4.50
N PRO A 433 -15.40 16.85 -4.88
CA PRO A 433 -16.56 16.57 -4.03
C PRO A 433 -16.76 15.08 -3.73
N LEU A 434 -16.10 14.20 -4.49
CA LEU A 434 -16.13 12.75 -4.31
C LEU A 434 -15.23 12.25 -3.17
N ALA A 435 -14.39 13.11 -2.58
CA ALA A 435 -13.54 12.74 -1.47
C ALA A 435 -14.38 12.45 -0.20
N ASP A 436 -14.50 11.17 0.15
CA ASP A 436 -15.23 10.75 1.35
C ASP A 436 -14.35 10.81 2.60
N ILE A 437 -14.51 11.91 3.33
CA ILE A 437 -13.73 12.23 4.52
C ILE A 437 -14.60 12.40 5.77
N GLU A 438 -13.93 12.33 6.91
CA GLU A 438 -14.31 12.96 8.18
C GLU A 438 -13.07 13.64 8.80
N ILE A 439 -13.29 14.64 9.65
CA ILE A 439 -12.27 15.33 10.44
C ILE A 439 -12.61 15.11 11.91
N ILE A 440 -11.71 14.46 12.62
CA ILE A 440 -11.77 14.27 14.06
C ILE A 440 -10.84 15.30 14.70
N PHE A 441 -11.43 16.34 15.30
CA PHE A 441 -10.69 17.40 15.99
C PHE A 441 -10.77 17.19 17.50
N VAL A 442 -9.67 16.73 18.10
CA VAL A 442 -9.61 16.54 19.56
C VAL A 442 -9.29 17.87 20.24
N ASP A 443 -10.29 18.43 20.93
CA ASP A 443 -10.11 19.57 21.83
C ASP A 443 -9.58 19.06 23.17
N TYR A 444 -8.29 19.24 23.39
CA TYR A 444 -7.59 18.65 24.52
C TYR A 444 -7.40 19.63 25.66
N ALA A 445 -8.16 19.43 26.73
CA ALA A 445 -7.98 20.10 28.03
C ALA A 445 -8.02 21.64 27.95
N THR A 446 -8.92 22.20 27.15
CA THR A 446 -9.16 23.65 27.08
C THR A 446 -9.52 24.23 28.45
N ASP A 447 -8.91 25.38 28.75
CA ASP A 447 -9.03 26.05 30.05
C ASP A 447 -10.21 27.01 30.12
N LEU A 448 -11.40 26.43 30.31
CA LEU A 448 -12.65 27.18 30.44
C LEU A 448 -12.61 28.19 31.61
N LYS A 449 -11.81 27.92 32.66
CA LYS A 449 -11.68 28.83 33.82
C LYS A 449 -10.93 30.12 33.48
N LYS A 450 -10.10 30.11 32.42
CA LYS A 450 -9.44 31.30 31.89
C LYS A 450 -10.27 32.06 30.87
N GLY A 451 -11.52 31.64 30.64
CA GLY A 451 -12.42 32.25 29.67
C GLY A 451 -12.19 31.79 28.23
N ASN A 452 -11.43 30.71 28.00
CA ASN A 452 -11.26 30.15 26.66
C ASN A 452 -12.51 29.36 26.26
N SER A 453 -13.02 29.56 25.05
CA SER A 453 -14.10 28.75 24.46
C SER A 453 -13.59 27.39 23.99
N LEU A 454 -14.47 26.39 23.94
CA LEU A 454 -14.17 25.11 23.29
C LEU A 454 -13.93 25.31 21.78
N LEU A 455 -13.11 24.45 21.17
CA LEU A 455 -12.72 24.59 19.76
C LEU A 455 -13.91 24.51 18.78
N ASN A 456 -14.98 23.79 19.12
CA ASN A 456 -16.21 23.75 18.33
C ASN A 456 -16.96 25.10 18.28
N GLN A 457 -16.58 26.06 19.12
CA GLN A 457 -17.14 27.42 19.16
C GLN A 457 -16.18 28.46 18.56
N VAL A 458 -14.98 28.06 18.15
CA VAL A 458 -13.90 28.97 17.72
C VAL A 458 -13.85 29.12 16.21
N PHE A 459 -14.06 28.02 15.48
CA PHE A 459 -13.83 27.97 14.04
C PHE A 459 -15.12 28.16 13.25
N ASN A 460 -14.99 28.80 12.08
CA ASN A 460 -16.06 28.85 11.10
C ASN A 460 -16.03 27.57 10.26
N ILE A 461 -17.10 26.79 10.31
CA ILE A 461 -17.25 25.57 9.51
C ILE A 461 -18.04 25.89 8.24
N SER A 462 -17.39 25.73 7.10
CA SER A 462 -18.01 25.94 5.79
C SER A 462 -19.06 24.88 5.47
N GLU A 463 -19.93 25.16 4.50
CA GLU A 463 -20.98 24.22 4.08
C GLU A 463 -20.40 22.88 3.58
N ASN A 464 -19.25 22.90 2.89
CA ASN A 464 -18.56 21.70 2.41
C ASN A 464 -18.05 20.79 3.55
N LEU A 465 -17.83 21.35 4.74
CA LEU A 465 -17.35 20.63 5.93
C LEU A 465 -18.46 20.24 6.90
N LYS A 466 -19.68 20.74 6.69
CA LYS A 466 -20.83 20.47 7.55
C LYS A 466 -21.14 18.97 7.60
N GLY A 467 -21.30 18.42 8.79
CA GLY A 467 -21.48 16.97 9.00
C GLY A 467 -20.25 16.12 8.68
N LYS A 468 -19.08 16.73 8.41
CA LYS A 468 -17.79 16.03 8.24
C LYS A 468 -16.83 16.28 9.39
N VAL A 469 -17.03 17.32 10.20
CA VAL A 469 -16.20 17.63 11.37
C VAL A 469 -16.84 17.04 12.63
N GLN A 470 -16.02 16.43 13.48
CA GLN A 470 -16.43 15.97 14.80
C GLN A 470 -15.39 16.43 15.82
N TYR A 471 -15.85 17.11 16.86
CA TYR A 471 -15.04 17.54 17.98
C TYR A 471 -15.14 16.53 19.12
N ILE A 472 -13.99 16.04 19.59
CA ILE A 472 -13.92 15.23 20.81
C ILE A 472 -13.43 16.14 21.94
N ILE A 473 -14.28 16.40 22.92
CA ILE A 473 -13.96 17.30 24.02
C ILE A 473 -13.35 16.52 25.19
N VAL A 474 -12.06 16.73 25.43
CA VAL A 474 -11.34 16.12 26.55
C VAL A 474 -11.25 17.13 27.70
N PRO A 475 -11.92 16.90 28.84
CA PRO A 475 -11.92 17.87 29.94
C PRO A 475 -10.56 17.94 30.65
N GLN A 476 -10.26 19.08 31.30
CA GLN A 476 -9.05 19.24 32.12
C GLN A 476 -8.91 18.16 33.21
N SER A 477 -10.03 17.67 33.75
CA SER A 477 -10.03 16.62 34.77
C SER A 477 -9.40 15.32 34.26
N ALA A 478 -9.61 14.95 32.99
CA ALA A 478 -8.96 13.80 32.37
C ALA A 478 -7.44 13.99 32.30
N HIS A 479 -7.00 15.18 31.86
CA HIS A 479 -5.58 15.54 31.83
C HIS A 479 -4.92 15.43 33.22
N TYR A 480 -5.55 15.99 34.27
CA TYR A 480 -5.00 15.93 35.62
C TYR A 480 -4.97 14.52 36.21
N LYS A 481 -5.98 13.68 35.92
CA LYS A 481 -5.97 12.26 36.31
C LYS A 481 -4.75 11.53 35.70
N ILE A 482 -4.45 11.80 34.44
CA ILE A 482 -3.31 11.20 33.73
C ILE A 482 -1.99 11.68 34.33
N LEU A 483 -1.82 12.99 34.52
CA LEU A 483 -0.60 13.54 35.14
C LEU A 483 -0.39 12.98 36.55
N LYS A 484 -1.45 12.86 37.35
CA LYS A 484 -1.38 12.24 38.68
C LYS A 484 -0.87 10.81 38.58
N LYS A 485 -1.47 9.98 37.72
CA LYS A 485 -1.05 8.60 37.50
C LYS A 485 0.42 8.50 37.05
N MET A 486 0.85 9.36 36.12
CA MET A 486 2.24 9.40 35.64
C MET A 486 3.22 9.80 36.75
N ASN A 487 2.87 10.78 37.58
CA ASN A 487 3.69 11.23 38.70
C ASN A 487 3.82 10.16 39.78
N ASP A 488 2.70 9.50 40.13
CA ASP A 488 2.66 8.40 41.09
C ASP A 488 3.51 7.21 40.61
N GLN A 489 3.50 6.91 39.31
CA GLN A 489 4.24 5.78 38.72
C GLN A 489 5.75 6.02 38.61
N ASN A 490 6.18 7.25 38.31
CA ASN A 490 7.58 7.56 38.04
C ASN A 490 8.30 8.25 39.20
N ASN A 491 7.65 8.43 40.35
CA ASN A 491 8.15 9.23 41.47
C ASN A 491 8.76 10.57 41.01
N SER A 492 8.07 11.24 40.09
CA SER A 492 8.55 12.44 39.40
C SER A 492 7.43 13.48 39.30
N SER A 493 7.79 14.74 39.10
CA SER A 493 6.83 15.84 38.94
C SER A 493 6.72 16.25 37.47
N VAL A 494 6.13 15.38 36.64
CA VAL A 494 5.83 15.66 35.23
C VAL A 494 4.84 16.83 35.14
N LYS A 495 5.24 17.90 34.44
CA LYS A 495 4.45 19.12 34.21
C LYS A 495 4.26 19.38 32.73
N ILE A 496 3.58 18.45 32.04
CA ILE A 496 3.27 18.60 30.62
C ILE A 496 1.89 19.22 30.49
N SER A 497 1.79 20.38 29.86
CA SER A 497 0.50 21.06 29.72
C SER A 497 -0.37 20.46 28.62
N PHE A 498 0.21 19.82 27.60
CA PHE A 498 -0.52 19.30 26.43
C PHE A 498 0.07 17.95 26.04
N LEU A 499 -0.74 16.88 26.03
CA LEU A 499 -0.29 15.53 25.65
C LEU A 499 -0.75 15.25 24.22
N GLU A 500 0.01 15.76 23.26
CA GLU A 500 -0.36 15.77 21.83
C GLU A 500 -0.64 14.36 21.30
N TYR A 501 0.25 13.41 21.58
CA TYR A 501 0.17 12.06 21.02
C TYR A 501 -0.89 11.20 21.69
N LEU A 502 -1.18 11.46 22.97
CA LEU A 502 -2.35 10.88 23.62
C LEU A 502 -3.64 11.42 22.98
N ALA A 503 -3.72 12.73 22.72
CA ALA A 503 -4.85 13.32 22.02
C ALA A 503 -5.00 12.73 20.61
N LYS A 504 -3.89 12.53 19.88
CA LYS A 504 -3.90 11.86 18.56
C LYS A 504 -4.43 10.44 18.70
N ASN A 505 -3.99 9.66 19.70
CA ASN A 505 -4.53 8.33 19.97
C ASN A 505 -6.04 8.33 20.30
N ILE A 506 -6.53 9.30 21.08
CA ILE A 506 -7.96 9.48 21.38
C ILE A 506 -8.77 9.63 20.09
N GLY A 507 -8.27 10.44 19.16
CA GLY A 507 -8.86 10.65 17.84
C GLY A 507 -8.78 9.41 16.96
N ILE A 508 -7.60 8.78 16.83
CA ILE A 508 -7.39 7.55 16.05
C ILE A 508 -8.34 6.44 16.49
N ARG A 509 -8.56 6.26 17.79
CA ARG A 509 -9.49 5.26 18.33
C ARG A 509 -10.92 5.47 17.86
N ARG A 510 -11.35 6.73 17.74
CA ARG A 510 -12.74 7.14 17.46
C ARG A 510 -12.98 7.41 15.97
N ALA A 511 -11.92 7.49 15.16
CA ALA A 511 -12.00 7.56 13.71
C ALA A 511 -12.69 6.31 13.11
N LYS A 512 -13.56 6.53 12.13
CA LYS A 512 -14.36 5.53 11.42
C LYS A 512 -13.83 5.21 10.02
N GLY A 513 -12.94 6.04 9.50
CA GLY A 513 -12.32 5.88 8.20
C GLY A 513 -11.55 4.56 8.05
N LYS A 514 -11.61 3.95 6.87
CA LYS A 514 -10.74 2.82 6.50
C LYS A 514 -9.25 3.18 6.64
N PHE A 515 -8.91 4.42 6.33
CA PHE A 515 -7.60 5.02 6.51
C PHE A 515 -7.66 6.21 7.46
N VAL A 516 -6.63 6.37 8.28
CA VAL A 516 -6.54 7.45 9.26
C VAL A 516 -5.20 8.16 9.08
N LEU A 517 -5.26 9.46 8.75
CA LEU A 517 -4.13 10.36 8.70
C LEU A 517 -4.07 11.16 10.00
N THR A 518 -2.96 11.07 10.71
CA THR A 518 -2.64 11.99 11.79
C THR A 518 -1.76 13.10 11.23
N THR A 519 -2.22 14.34 11.37
CA THR A 519 -1.56 15.56 10.86
C THR A 519 -1.72 16.69 11.89
N ASN A 520 -1.14 17.85 11.64
CA ASN A 520 -1.30 19.01 12.48
C ASN A 520 -2.28 20.01 11.86
N PRO A 521 -3.03 20.77 12.67
CA PRO A 521 -3.96 21.78 12.17
C PRO A 521 -3.25 23.01 11.60
N ASP A 522 -1.94 22.95 11.34
CA ASP A 522 -1.18 23.95 10.61
C ASP A 522 -0.53 23.43 9.33
N ASP A 523 -0.87 22.22 8.88
CA ASP A 523 -0.40 21.63 7.61
C ASP A 523 -1.38 21.87 6.47
N LEU A 524 -1.00 22.65 5.45
CA LEU A 524 -1.79 22.77 4.22
C LEU A 524 -1.54 21.55 3.32
N LEU A 525 -2.62 21.00 2.77
CA LEU A 525 -2.64 19.76 2.00
C LEU A 525 -2.88 20.06 0.51
N SER A 526 -2.32 19.26 -0.39
CA SER A 526 -2.55 19.42 -1.84
C SER A 526 -3.86 18.76 -2.31
N ASP A 527 -4.42 19.20 -3.45
CA ASP A 527 -5.69 18.67 -3.99
C ASP A 527 -5.53 17.19 -4.42
N GLU A 528 -4.31 16.78 -4.76
CA GLU A 528 -3.98 15.39 -5.12
C GLU A 528 -4.30 14.41 -3.98
N LEU A 529 -4.19 14.82 -2.71
CA LEU A 529 -4.61 13.95 -1.60
C LEU A 529 -6.09 13.59 -1.72
N PHE A 530 -6.93 14.55 -2.08
CA PHE A 530 -8.38 14.39 -2.19
C PHE A 530 -8.76 13.56 -3.42
N GLU A 531 -8.04 13.72 -4.53
CA GLU A 531 -8.16 12.86 -5.70
C GLU A 531 -7.85 11.40 -5.34
N LEU A 532 -6.78 11.14 -4.57
CA LEU A 532 -6.45 9.79 -4.08
C LEU A 532 -7.50 9.21 -3.13
N ILE A 533 -8.10 10.06 -2.29
CA ILE A 533 -9.22 9.68 -1.42
C ILE A 533 -10.42 9.27 -2.27
N ALA A 534 -10.80 10.09 -3.24
CA ALA A 534 -11.95 9.87 -4.12
C ALA A 534 -11.80 8.64 -5.02
N ALA A 535 -10.57 8.39 -5.52
CA ALA A 535 -10.22 7.22 -6.32
C ALA A 535 -9.96 5.95 -5.47
N ARG A 536 -9.94 6.07 -4.14
CA ARG A 536 -9.64 5.00 -3.17
C ARG A 536 -8.30 4.29 -3.40
N GLN A 537 -7.25 5.04 -3.71
CA GLN A 537 -5.93 4.52 -4.10
C GLN A 537 -4.93 4.43 -2.93
N PHE A 538 -5.34 3.83 -1.81
CA PHE A 538 -4.43 3.53 -0.69
C PHE A 538 -4.38 2.03 -0.38
N ASN A 539 -3.18 1.57 -0.05
CA ASN A 539 -2.85 0.20 0.30
C ASN A 539 -2.89 0.03 1.82
N THR A 540 -3.65 -0.96 2.29
CA THR A 540 -3.83 -1.17 3.73
C THR A 540 -2.58 -1.65 4.47
N ALA A 541 -1.56 -2.12 3.75
CA ALA A 541 -0.32 -2.66 4.30
C ALA A 541 0.89 -1.70 4.24
N LEU A 542 0.67 -0.43 3.91
CA LEU A 542 1.73 0.59 3.81
C LEU A 542 1.59 1.68 4.87
N LEU A 543 2.74 2.11 5.39
CA LEU A 543 2.88 3.39 6.08
C LEU A 543 3.11 4.49 5.06
N TYR A 544 2.21 5.46 5.00
CA TYR A 544 2.30 6.59 4.10
C TYR A 544 2.86 7.82 4.82
N ARG A 545 3.84 8.46 4.17
CA ARG A 545 4.41 9.76 4.55
C ARG A 545 4.34 10.72 3.36
N ALA A 546 4.50 12.01 3.62
CA ALA A 546 4.52 13.04 2.60
C ALA A 546 5.82 13.86 2.63
N THR A 547 6.19 14.40 1.46
CA THR A 547 7.25 15.41 1.33
C THR A 547 6.77 16.71 1.98
N ARG A 548 7.52 17.18 2.98
CA ARG A 548 7.18 18.38 3.74
C ARG A 548 7.96 19.60 3.28
N TRP A 549 7.21 20.66 2.98
CA TRP A 549 7.70 22.01 2.80
C TRP A 549 7.32 22.87 4.02
N ASP A 550 8.15 23.87 4.32
CA ASP A 550 7.93 24.82 5.40
C ASP A 550 7.83 26.24 4.82
N GLU A 551 6.85 27.00 5.28
CA GLU A 551 6.79 28.44 5.02
C GLU A 551 7.96 29.18 5.70
N ARG A 552 8.37 30.29 5.09
CA ARG A 552 9.40 31.23 5.54
C ARG A 552 8.81 32.63 5.73
N ASP A 553 9.65 33.60 6.13
CA ASP A 553 9.19 34.98 6.37
C ASP A 553 8.57 35.63 5.14
N SER A 554 9.09 35.32 3.94
CA SER A 554 8.68 35.98 2.70
C SER A 554 7.77 35.12 1.84
N THR A 555 7.21 34.01 2.36
CA THR A 555 6.34 33.12 1.56
C THR A 555 5.19 33.88 0.91
N TYR A 556 4.58 34.80 1.65
CA TYR A 556 3.44 35.61 1.19
C TYR A 556 3.84 36.98 0.63
N ASN A 557 5.13 37.23 0.37
CA ASN A 557 5.54 38.49 -0.25
C ASN A 557 5.05 38.51 -1.71
N ASN A 558 4.07 39.37 -1.99
CA ASN A 558 3.40 39.46 -3.29
C ASN A 558 2.71 38.14 -3.72
N LYS A 559 2.32 37.30 -2.75
CA LYS A 559 1.62 36.03 -2.99
C LYS A 559 0.41 35.87 -2.08
N THR A 560 -0.70 35.43 -2.63
CA THR A 560 -1.92 35.11 -1.89
C THR A 560 -1.89 33.69 -1.33
N PHE A 561 -2.80 33.39 -0.39
CA PHE A 561 -3.00 32.03 0.12
C PHE A 561 -3.30 31.04 -1.02
N ASP A 562 -4.19 31.42 -1.93
CA ASP A 562 -4.59 30.56 -3.05
C ASP A 562 -3.44 30.33 -4.04
N GLU A 563 -2.58 31.32 -4.28
CA GLU A 563 -1.38 31.13 -5.11
C GLU A 563 -0.38 30.13 -4.51
N ILE A 564 -0.26 30.09 -3.17
CA ILE A 564 0.58 29.12 -2.46
C ILE A 564 -0.04 27.72 -2.53
N VAL A 565 -1.35 27.63 -2.30
CA VAL A 565 -2.09 26.37 -2.42
C VAL A 565 -2.02 25.83 -3.85
N GLN A 566 -2.15 26.68 -4.86
CA GLN A 566 -1.97 26.29 -6.26
C GLN A 566 -0.56 25.76 -6.52
N GLY A 567 0.47 26.34 -5.88
CA GLY A 567 1.83 25.82 -5.93
C GLY A 567 1.94 24.39 -5.41
N LEU A 568 1.19 24.01 -4.36
CA LEU A 568 1.18 22.64 -3.83
C LEU A 568 0.67 21.62 -4.84
N ASN A 569 -0.26 22.04 -5.70
CA ASN A 569 -0.80 21.23 -6.80
C ASN A 569 0.11 21.22 -8.04
N GLU A 570 1.24 21.91 -7.97
CA GLU A 570 2.22 22.02 -9.04
C GLU A 570 3.63 21.82 -8.48
N PRO A 571 3.98 20.59 -8.03
CA PRO A 571 5.26 20.31 -7.37
C PRO A 571 6.50 20.84 -8.08
N TRP A 572 6.48 20.89 -9.42
CA TRP A 572 7.56 21.42 -10.27
C TRP A 572 7.74 22.94 -10.16
N THR A 573 6.74 23.69 -9.71
CA THR A 573 6.83 25.15 -9.51
C THR A 573 7.18 25.54 -8.09
N MET A 574 7.08 24.62 -7.11
CA MET A 574 7.24 24.91 -5.68
C MET A 574 8.54 25.64 -5.32
N ARG A 575 9.63 25.38 -6.05
CA ARG A 575 10.91 26.09 -5.85
C ARG A 575 10.88 27.59 -6.16
N LYS A 576 9.84 28.10 -6.80
CA LYS A 576 9.65 29.54 -7.09
C LYS A 576 9.17 30.33 -5.88
N TYR A 577 8.64 29.67 -4.86
CA TYR A 577 8.14 30.30 -3.65
C TYR A 577 9.24 30.37 -2.57
N ASP A 578 9.17 31.35 -1.65
CA ASP A 578 10.06 31.39 -0.49
C ASP A 578 9.61 30.36 0.55
N ILE A 579 9.98 29.10 0.32
CA ILE A 579 9.67 27.96 1.17
C ILE A 579 10.91 27.10 1.34
N ASN A 580 10.94 26.28 2.39
CA ASN A 580 12.03 25.35 2.63
C ASN A 580 11.55 23.91 2.45
N GLN A 581 12.15 23.16 1.54
CA GLN A 581 11.94 21.72 1.54
C GLN A 581 12.68 21.13 2.75
N ARG A 582 11.92 20.71 3.77
CA ARG A 582 12.50 20.12 4.98
C ARG A 582 12.91 18.68 4.77
N CYS A 583 12.20 18.02 3.88
CA CYS A 583 12.27 16.59 3.65
C CYS A 583 12.18 16.32 2.16
N SER A 584 13.22 15.71 1.60
CA SER A 584 13.21 15.19 0.25
C SER A 584 13.65 13.74 0.33
N PHE A 585 12.78 12.85 -0.14
CA PHE A 585 13.18 11.51 -0.49
C PHE A 585 13.41 11.54 -1.99
N GLY A 586 14.48 10.88 -2.46
CA GLY A 586 14.88 10.94 -3.86
C GLY A 586 13.81 10.39 -4.80
N LYS A 587 14.20 10.01 -6.03
CA LYS A 587 13.22 9.46 -6.99
C LYS A 587 12.56 8.15 -6.54
N GLN A 588 13.10 7.48 -5.52
CA GLN A 588 12.55 6.27 -4.91
C GLN A 588 11.63 6.62 -3.74
N ARG A 589 10.36 6.22 -3.82
CA ARG A 589 9.39 6.54 -2.76
C ARG A 589 8.97 5.34 -1.92
N PHE A 590 9.28 4.12 -2.36
CA PHE A 590 8.93 2.90 -1.64
C PHE A 590 10.16 2.28 -0.98
N SER A 591 10.04 1.90 0.28
CA SER A 591 11.13 1.27 1.03
C SER A 591 10.60 0.20 1.98
N ILE A 592 11.37 -0.87 2.16
CA ILE A 592 11.14 -1.88 3.18
C ILE A 592 12.09 -1.63 4.36
N ILE A 593 11.49 -1.48 5.53
CA ILE A 593 12.19 -1.21 6.78
C ILE A 593 12.19 -2.48 7.62
N GLU A 594 13.33 -3.17 7.63
CA GLU A 594 13.50 -4.46 8.30
C GLU A 594 14.77 -4.53 9.16
N SER A 595 15.47 -3.41 9.35
CA SER A 595 16.66 -3.29 10.19
C SER A 595 16.80 -1.86 10.74
N PHE A 596 17.67 -1.69 11.74
CA PHE A 596 17.99 -0.36 12.24
C PHE A 596 18.64 0.51 11.17
N ASP A 597 19.54 -0.06 10.35
CA ASP A 597 20.19 0.67 9.25
C ASP A 597 19.17 1.18 8.23
N SER A 598 18.25 0.31 7.76
CA SER A 598 17.18 0.72 6.83
C SER A 598 16.26 1.78 7.45
N PHE A 599 16.04 1.71 8.76
CA PHE A 599 15.25 2.69 9.50
C PHE A 599 15.95 4.05 9.57
N GLU A 600 17.23 4.09 9.94
CA GLU A 600 18.02 5.32 9.99
C GLU A 600 18.15 5.99 8.62
N GLU A 601 18.23 5.21 7.55
CA GLU A 601 18.37 5.73 6.20
C GLU A 601 17.03 6.27 5.65
N HIS A 602 15.92 5.54 5.84
CA HIS A 602 14.68 5.80 5.10
C HIS A 602 13.52 6.34 5.97
N SER A 603 13.58 6.22 7.29
CA SER A 603 12.44 6.55 8.17
C SER A 603 12.77 7.54 9.29
N ALA A 604 13.95 7.45 9.91
CA ALA A 604 14.39 8.38 10.94
C ALA A 604 14.61 9.82 10.44
N PRO A 605 15.11 10.05 9.21
CA PRO A 605 15.21 11.40 8.69
C PRO A 605 13.81 11.97 8.58
N CYS A 606 13.68 13.24 8.94
CA CYS A 606 12.46 14.04 8.86
C CYS A 606 11.40 13.86 9.95
N GLY A 607 10.92 15.00 10.46
CA GLY A 607 9.78 15.09 11.38
C GLY A 607 8.58 14.40 10.76
N ALA A 608 8.13 13.33 11.40
CA ALA A 608 7.13 12.43 10.86
C ALA A 608 5.71 12.88 11.21
N GLY A 609 5.54 13.63 12.29
CA GLY A 609 4.26 13.92 12.92
C GLY A 609 3.27 14.75 12.10
N ASP A 610 3.71 15.38 11.01
CA ASP A 610 2.88 16.19 10.12
C ASP A 610 2.07 15.34 9.13
N PHE A 611 2.58 14.16 8.74
CA PHE A 611 1.87 13.24 7.85
C PHE A 611 2.21 11.79 8.12
N ILE A 612 1.35 11.10 8.89
CA ILE A 612 1.40 9.66 9.11
C ILE A 612 0.04 9.07 8.78
N LEU A 613 -0.02 8.32 7.69
CA LEU A 613 -1.24 7.68 7.20
C LEU A 613 -1.09 6.17 7.23
N LEU A 614 -2.04 5.49 7.87
CA LEU A 614 -2.12 4.04 7.96
C LEU A 614 -3.58 3.60 7.78
N SER A 615 -3.80 2.32 7.45
CA SER A 615 -5.13 1.74 7.60
C SER A 615 -5.54 1.71 9.08
N LYS A 616 -6.83 1.87 9.36
CA LYS A 616 -7.38 1.79 10.72
C LYS A 616 -6.97 0.48 11.42
N LYS A 617 -7.00 -0.63 10.67
CA LYS A 617 -6.56 -1.95 11.16
C LYS A 617 -5.09 -1.96 11.59
N MET A 618 -4.20 -1.28 10.86
CA MET A 618 -2.80 -1.22 11.23
C MET A 618 -2.55 -0.30 12.43
N TRP A 619 -3.25 0.84 12.52
CA TRP A 619 -3.27 1.66 13.74
C TRP A 619 -3.70 0.86 14.97
N ASP A 620 -4.77 0.07 14.83
CA ASP A 620 -5.29 -0.76 15.91
C ASP A 620 -4.30 -1.85 16.33
N ALA A 621 -3.66 -2.52 15.37
CA ALA A 621 -2.71 -3.57 15.66
C ALA A 621 -1.44 -3.06 16.35
N ILE A 622 -1.02 -1.82 16.08
CA ILE A 622 0.20 -1.21 16.65
C ILE A 622 -0.07 -0.47 17.96
N ASP A 623 -1.33 -0.32 18.36
CA ASP A 623 -1.76 0.40 19.56
C ASP A 623 -1.40 1.89 19.55
N GLY A 624 -1.55 2.55 18.40
CA GLY A 624 -1.28 3.99 18.26
C GLY A 624 0.14 4.42 18.61
N PHE A 625 0.33 5.71 18.85
CA PHE A 625 1.56 6.30 19.34
C PHE A 625 1.92 5.81 20.73
N ASN A 626 3.20 5.92 21.09
CA ASN A 626 3.63 5.79 22.47
C ASN A 626 3.05 6.92 23.33
N GLU A 627 2.40 6.59 24.44
CA GLU A 627 1.78 7.56 25.37
C GLU A 627 2.79 8.03 26.43
N ILE A 628 4.05 8.19 26.03
CA ILE A 628 5.13 8.69 26.89
C ILE A 628 4.80 10.14 27.29
N PRO A 629 5.14 10.57 28.51
CA PRO A 629 5.12 11.98 28.90
C PRO A 629 6.21 12.76 28.16
N ALA A 630 6.08 12.88 26.84
CA ALA A 630 6.92 13.67 25.96
C ALA A 630 6.10 14.18 24.76
N ASN A 631 6.54 15.27 24.15
CA ASN A 631 5.93 15.75 22.89
C ASN A 631 6.93 15.66 21.71
N PRO A 632 8.14 16.24 21.78
CA PRO A 632 9.09 16.07 20.68
C PRO A 632 9.48 14.59 20.50
N ASN A 633 9.60 14.18 19.24
CA ASN A 633 10.14 12.90 18.76
C ASN A 633 9.30 11.65 19.06
N VAL A 634 8.07 11.79 19.56
CA VAL A 634 7.16 10.65 19.76
C VAL A 634 6.65 10.10 18.42
N ASP A 635 6.54 10.95 17.40
CA ASP A 635 6.24 10.60 16.02
C ASP A 635 7.30 9.66 15.41
N VAL A 636 8.59 10.02 15.53
CA VAL A 636 9.70 9.16 15.05
C VAL A 636 9.76 7.87 15.86
N LEU A 637 9.56 7.96 17.18
CA LEU A 637 9.46 6.77 18.03
C LEU A 637 8.32 5.86 17.58
N PHE A 638 7.17 6.41 17.20
CA PHE A 638 6.05 5.62 16.65
C PHE A 638 6.42 4.93 15.34
N ILE A 639 7.13 5.59 14.42
CA ILE A 639 7.62 4.90 13.23
C ILE A 639 8.49 3.70 13.64
N SER A 640 9.36 3.84 14.65
CA SER A 640 10.14 2.69 15.13
C SER A 640 9.25 1.62 15.79
N LYS A 641 8.15 1.99 16.45
CA LYS A 641 7.14 1.06 16.99
C LYS A 641 6.49 0.22 15.89
N MET A 642 6.46 0.66 14.64
CA MET A 642 6.01 -0.18 13.51
C MET A 642 6.87 -1.45 13.35
N MET A 643 8.11 -1.45 13.84
CA MET A 643 8.97 -2.64 13.88
C MET A 643 8.43 -3.75 14.79
N ARG A 644 7.32 -3.53 15.51
CA ARG A 644 6.54 -4.62 16.11
C ARG A 644 6.02 -5.61 15.07
N LEU A 645 5.79 -5.19 13.83
CA LEU A 645 5.54 -6.12 12.72
C LEU A 645 6.79 -6.98 12.54
N ILE A 646 6.65 -8.31 12.66
CA ILE A 646 7.77 -9.26 12.57
C ILE A 646 8.63 -9.09 11.31
N PRO A 647 8.09 -8.96 10.09
CA PRO A 647 8.92 -8.71 8.91
C PRO A 647 9.61 -7.34 8.93
N GLY A 648 9.15 -6.41 9.77
CA GLY A 648 9.35 -4.98 9.58
C GLY A 648 8.10 -4.36 8.94
N PHE A 649 8.24 -3.19 8.32
CA PHE A 649 7.12 -2.51 7.65
C PHE A 649 7.54 -1.99 6.28
N ALA A 650 6.56 -1.74 5.41
CA ALA A 650 6.79 -1.06 4.15
C ALA A 650 6.28 0.38 4.26
N GLN A 651 7.05 1.30 3.71
CA GLN A 651 6.79 2.73 3.73
C GLN A 651 6.68 3.26 2.30
N MET A 652 5.79 4.23 2.10
CA MET A 652 5.67 4.96 0.84
C MET A 652 5.64 6.47 1.08
N PHE A 653 6.49 7.22 0.39
CA PHE A 653 6.34 8.66 0.22
C PHE A 653 5.34 8.93 -0.89
N THR A 654 4.24 9.56 -0.54
CA THR A 654 3.17 9.86 -1.48
C THR A 654 3.42 11.20 -2.19
N HIS A 655 2.87 11.35 -3.40
CA HIS A 655 3.00 12.58 -4.19
C HIS A 655 2.17 13.79 -3.71
N PRO A 656 1.15 13.66 -2.84
CA PRO A 656 0.65 14.78 -2.06
C PRO A 656 1.79 15.44 -1.29
N LEU A 657 2.00 16.72 -1.59
CA LEU A 657 2.87 17.59 -0.82
C LEU A 657 2.10 18.15 0.35
N ILE A 658 2.83 18.44 1.43
CA ILE A 658 2.30 19.26 2.52
C ILE A 658 3.14 20.51 2.70
N LEU A 659 2.49 21.60 3.08
CA LEU A 659 3.12 22.84 3.47
C LEU A 659 2.77 23.16 4.91
N HIS A 660 3.75 23.08 5.78
CA HIS A 660 3.59 23.42 7.18
C HIS A 660 3.65 24.95 7.34
N GLN A 661 2.58 25.52 7.87
CA GLN A 661 2.46 26.96 8.07
C GLN A 661 3.48 27.47 9.09
N LYS A 662 4.00 28.67 8.84
CA LYS A 662 5.01 29.24 9.72
C LYS A 662 4.43 29.60 11.08
N HIS A 663 5.15 29.25 12.15
CA HIS A 663 4.89 29.78 13.48
C HIS A 663 6.19 29.93 14.29
N PRO A 664 6.26 30.88 15.24
CA PRO A 664 7.39 30.95 16.15
C PRO A 664 7.45 29.69 17.00
N LYS A 665 8.66 29.16 17.22
CA LYS A 665 8.86 28.06 18.16
C LYS A 665 8.68 28.61 19.57
N LYS A 666 7.53 28.36 20.19
CA LYS A 666 7.36 28.66 21.62
C LYS A 666 8.12 27.58 22.40
N ASN A 667 9.20 27.95 23.08
CA ASN A 667 9.88 27.10 24.06
C ASN A 667 8.98 26.92 25.30
N ILE A 668 7.88 26.20 25.14
CA ILE A 668 7.25 25.54 26.26
C ILE A 668 8.21 24.42 26.65
N PHE A 669 8.57 24.31 27.93
CA PHE A 669 9.33 23.15 28.42
C PHE A 669 8.52 21.89 28.09
N ARG A 670 8.90 21.22 27.01
CA ARG A 670 8.32 19.97 26.56
C ARG A 670 9.38 18.91 26.81
N PRO A 671 9.16 17.99 27.75
CA PRO A 671 9.99 16.80 27.83
C PRO A 671 10.01 16.15 26.45
N SER A 672 11.20 15.88 25.93
CA SER A 672 11.38 15.09 24.73
C SER A 672 11.59 13.63 25.13
N VAL A 673 11.41 12.72 24.17
CA VAL A 673 11.87 11.35 24.34
C VAL A 673 13.39 11.35 24.59
N GLU A 674 13.81 11.04 25.80
CA GLU A 674 15.23 10.81 26.14
C GLU A 674 15.68 9.46 25.58
N ASN A 675 16.97 9.33 25.25
CA ASN A 675 17.55 8.08 24.72
C ASN A 675 16.85 7.53 23.46
N HIS A 676 16.38 8.41 22.56
CA HIS A 676 15.62 8.03 21.37
C HIS A 676 16.27 6.88 20.57
N THR A 677 17.58 6.94 20.32
CA THR A 677 18.35 5.89 19.63
C THR A 677 18.19 4.54 20.29
N LYS A 678 18.23 4.48 21.63
CA LYS A 678 18.07 3.25 22.37
C LYS A 678 16.69 2.65 22.16
N TYR A 679 15.63 3.46 22.24
CA TYR A 679 14.26 2.96 22.07
C TYR A 679 14.02 2.47 20.64
N MET A 680 14.51 3.22 19.64
CA MET A 680 14.43 2.81 18.24
C MET A 680 15.20 1.52 17.98
N MET A 681 16.40 1.37 18.54
CA MET A 681 17.18 0.14 18.47
C MET A 681 16.46 -1.04 19.13
N GLU A 682 15.83 -0.85 20.29
CA GLU A 682 15.07 -1.90 20.96
C GLU A 682 13.87 -2.36 20.11
N TYR A 683 13.11 -1.45 19.51
CA TYR A 683 12.06 -1.85 18.57
C TYR A 683 12.61 -2.54 17.31
N CYS A 684 13.68 -2.02 16.71
CA CYS A 684 14.28 -2.66 15.54
C CYS A 684 14.77 -4.08 15.86
N CYS A 685 15.42 -4.25 17.00
CA CYS A 685 16.07 -5.49 17.42
C CYS A 685 15.08 -6.52 17.99
N HIS A 686 14.10 -6.09 18.80
CA HIS A 686 13.22 -6.97 19.57
C HIS A 686 11.74 -6.82 19.21
N GLY A 687 11.40 -5.79 18.46
CA GLY A 687 10.02 -5.42 18.15
C GLY A 687 9.20 -5.09 19.38
N ASN A 688 9.84 -4.67 20.47
CA ASN A 688 9.26 -4.14 21.70
C ASN A 688 10.29 -3.18 22.32
N CYS A 689 9.84 -2.16 23.07
CA CYS A 689 10.72 -1.22 23.75
C CYS A 689 10.76 -1.53 25.26
N LEU A 690 11.78 -2.28 25.68
CA LEU A 690 11.96 -2.68 27.07
C LEU A 690 12.19 -1.48 28.00
N SER A 691 12.84 -0.43 27.47
CA SER A 691 13.15 0.79 28.20
C SER A 691 12.01 1.81 28.18
N CYS A 692 10.97 1.65 27.35
CA CYS A 692 9.81 2.54 27.32
C CYS A 692 8.85 2.33 28.51
N GLY A 693 9.13 1.35 29.37
CA GLY A 693 8.33 1.08 30.57
C GLY A 693 6.86 0.77 30.24
N ASN A 694 5.94 1.43 30.93
CA ASN A 694 4.50 1.23 30.75
C ASN A 694 3.90 2.04 29.58
N TYR A 695 4.74 2.73 28.81
CA TYR A 695 4.31 3.60 27.70
C TYR A 695 4.45 2.96 26.32
N ASP A 696 5.02 1.75 26.25
CA ASP A 696 5.08 0.95 25.02
C ASP A 696 3.67 0.47 24.63
N HIS A 697 2.99 -0.15 25.60
CA HIS A 697 1.64 -0.69 25.46
C HIS A 697 0.77 -0.33 26.64
N THR A 698 -0.32 0.37 26.37
CA THR A 698 -1.39 0.62 27.33
C THR A 698 -2.62 -0.16 26.89
N LYS A 699 -3.14 -1.05 27.76
CA LYS A 699 -4.35 -1.85 27.49
C LYS A 699 -5.51 -0.96 27.00
N ASN A 700 -5.56 0.27 27.51
CA ASN A 700 -6.57 1.26 27.22
C ASN A 700 -6.02 2.43 26.38
N TRP A 701 -5.07 2.18 25.46
CA TRP A 701 -4.48 3.22 24.61
C TRP A 701 -5.56 4.06 23.91
N GLY A 702 -5.32 5.36 23.78
CA GLY A 702 -6.30 6.34 23.30
C GLY A 702 -7.50 6.52 24.21
N MET A 703 -7.35 6.20 25.50
CA MET A 703 -8.39 6.25 26.52
C MET A 703 -9.66 5.52 26.06
N SER A 704 -9.49 4.25 25.68
CA SER A 704 -10.58 3.43 25.15
C SER A 704 -11.64 3.07 26.20
N ASP A 705 -11.32 3.24 27.48
CA ASP A 705 -12.19 3.03 28.63
C ASP A 705 -12.97 4.29 29.07
N GLU A 706 -12.70 5.44 28.45
CA GLU A 706 -13.34 6.71 28.79
C GLU A 706 -14.30 7.15 27.69
N SER A 707 -15.47 7.64 28.09
CA SER A 707 -16.43 8.30 27.20
C SER A 707 -16.19 9.80 27.21
N PHE A 708 -15.98 10.40 26.04
CA PHE A 708 -15.89 11.84 25.87
C PHE A 708 -17.13 12.38 25.18
N GLU A 709 -17.44 13.65 25.45
CA GLU A 709 -18.43 14.39 24.70
C GLU A 709 -17.98 14.52 23.24
N ILE A 710 -18.91 14.24 22.32
CA ILE A 710 -18.72 14.41 20.89
C ILE A 710 -19.71 15.48 20.44
N SER A 711 -19.18 16.56 19.86
CA SER A 711 -19.95 17.59 19.17
C SER A 711 -19.71 17.46 17.67
N GLU A 712 -20.75 17.65 16.88
CA GLU A 712 -20.62 17.86 15.43
C GLU A 712 -20.40 19.34 15.12
#